data_AF-A0A9E3QFU5-F1
#
_entry.id   AF-A0A9E3QFU5-F1
#
_cell.length_a   1.000
_cell.length_b   1.000
_cell.length_c   1.000
_cell.angle_alpha   90.00
_cell.angle_beta   90.00
_cell.angle_gamma   90.00
#
_symmetry.space_group_name_H-M   'P 1'
#
loop_
_entity.id
_entity.type
_entity.pdbx_description
1 polymer ?
#
loop_
_entity_poly.entity_id
_entity_poly.type
_entity_poly.pdbx_seq_one_letter_code
_entity_poly.pdbx_strand_id
1 'polypeptide(L)'
;MRLHTPLAALSLLLALPPILLAADGNRLAYLDGDDPYYVHRDFPRLTTPQWVGEEGVEAVVVLAIDDMRDNVPKYEAFLRPILDRLKAIDGRAPLSIMTNRVDPKDPHLQQWLKEGVSIEVHTLAHPCPLLQKGDFPAAARTYHGCVDLMGQISGNRPVAFRMPCCDSRNTVSPRFYAEIFNKTSPEGHFLTIDSSIFNILTPNDPSLPRELVYDADGRERFRKYLPFPSFVNTIEDYPYPYVIGRLCWEFPCVVPSDWEAQNLHKPNHPKTVEDLKAALDAIVIKQGVFNLVFHPHNWIKSEQVVELIDHAVKQHGRKVKFLNFREAQERLDQHLLGGHSLRATDGRDNGVRLLDIDHDGYMDVVIGNEHRRQTRLWSPKSGRWRTLEFPVALVDIDAEGNRRDTGVRFGTSNGGRDTLLFVHNETTAGLWTFGGSRWLEASREQRERLGLLTATEPTGSPVFTSQTGRDRGARFRDLNGDGECELIVGNEAASAVFARNRINGPTYERLGFALPEGARIVGAEGRDAGLRFVDLDEDGYEDVVFSNDEGYGIYLFDMMGQGWTRKVVAGRPGEAGALPKIARGGTNNGFWVHSRHLWWQNEDTAPLPDLVDRRSFNDLLKDVEPRAKSAEASLRSIRVKPGFQVELVASEPLVQDPIAFDWGADGKLWVVEMGDYPLGLDGKGKPGGVVRYLEDTDNDGKYDRSTVFLDGLGFPTGIMPWRDGVLISCAPDILFAADRDGDGKADVREVLFTGFREGNQQHRVNGFDLGLDGWVYAANGDSGGLIRSTKTGEQVPIAGRDIRLRPDEGRIEPESGQTQYGRHRDDWGHWFGGNNSVLAWHFVLAERDLRRNPRFAPSDTKQRLDPDTRLYPVSRTLPRFNSPGAENHVTSANSPLPYRDELFGPAFAGSLFVSEPVHNLIRRVIVEPDGASFRGRRAADEADREFLASSDNWFRPTMLRTGPDGALWIADMYRAVIEHPEWIPD
;
A
#
# COMPACT_ATOMS: atom_id res chain seq x y z
N MET A 1 -5.97 -20.42 66.82
CA MET A 1 -5.46 -21.80 66.89
C MET A 1 -6.08 -22.58 65.72
N ARG A 2 -5.22 -23.13 64.83
CA ARG A 2 -5.48 -23.99 63.64
C ARG A 2 -6.18 -23.31 62.43
N LEU A 3 -5.49 -23.09 61.31
CA LEU A 3 -5.09 -24.01 60.21
C LEU A 3 -6.28 -24.56 59.40
N HIS A 4 -6.39 -24.17 58.13
CA HIS A 4 -6.50 -25.12 57.01
C HIS A 4 -6.12 -24.49 55.65
N THR A 5 -5.32 -25.27 54.92
CA THR A 5 -4.84 -25.23 53.53
C THR A 5 -5.89 -24.92 52.45
N PRO A 6 -5.51 -24.28 51.32
CA PRO A 6 -6.25 -24.40 50.07
C PRO A 6 -5.61 -25.45 49.14
N LEU A 7 -6.46 -26.31 48.57
CA LEU A 7 -6.14 -27.21 47.47
C LEU A 7 -5.86 -26.40 46.20
N ALA A 8 -4.82 -26.77 45.48
CA ALA A 8 -4.57 -26.37 44.10
C ALA A 8 -5.59 -27.03 43.17
N ALA A 9 -6.38 -26.22 42.47
CA ALA A 9 -7.12 -26.64 41.28
C ALA A 9 -6.32 -26.19 40.06
N LEU A 10 -5.81 -27.19 39.33
CA LEU A 10 -5.04 -27.04 38.11
C LEU A 10 -6.01 -26.72 36.97
N SER A 11 -6.25 -25.44 36.67
CA SER A 11 -6.94 -25.03 35.44
C SER A 11 -5.97 -25.19 34.27
N LEU A 12 -6.16 -26.22 33.46
CA LEU A 12 -5.60 -26.29 32.11
C LEU A 12 -6.24 -25.16 31.28
N LEU A 13 -5.63 -23.97 31.31
CA LEU A 13 -5.80 -22.96 30.28
C LEU A 13 -5.08 -23.49 29.04
N LEU A 14 -5.84 -24.09 28.11
CA LEU A 14 -5.48 -24.06 26.70
C LEU A 14 -5.57 -22.59 26.28
N ALA A 15 -4.51 -21.82 26.54
CA ALA A 15 -4.29 -20.55 25.87
C ALA A 15 -4.12 -20.88 24.39
N LEU A 16 -5.21 -20.77 23.62
CA LEU A 16 -5.07 -20.52 22.20
C LEU A 16 -4.23 -19.24 22.10
N PRO A 17 -3.07 -19.27 21.43
CA PRO A 17 -2.28 -18.06 21.27
C PRO A 17 -3.18 -17.03 20.56
N PRO A 18 -3.09 -15.74 20.91
CA PRO A 18 -3.75 -14.70 20.15
C PRO A 18 -3.43 -14.93 18.67
N ILE A 19 -4.45 -14.83 17.83
CA ILE A 19 -4.29 -14.86 16.37
C ILE A 19 -3.52 -13.58 16.03
N LEU A 20 -2.19 -13.61 16.19
CA LEU A 20 -1.32 -12.62 15.59
C LEU A 20 -1.51 -12.77 14.09
N LEU A 21 -1.91 -11.69 13.44
CA LEU A 21 -1.91 -11.56 11.98
C LEU A 21 -0.55 -12.03 11.44
N ALA A 22 -0.58 -12.86 10.39
CA ALA A 22 0.64 -13.30 9.73
C ALA A 22 1.41 -12.08 9.19
N ALA A 23 2.73 -12.11 9.29
CA ALA A 23 3.56 -11.13 8.62
C ALA A 23 3.58 -11.42 7.11
N ASP A 24 3.90 -10.42 6.30
CA ASP A 24 4.04 -10.57 4.84
C ASP A 24 5.08 -11.66 4.52
N GLY A 25 4.62 -12.80 3.99
CA GLY A 25 5.49 -13.92 3.63
C GLY A 25 6.32 -13.67 2.37
N ASN A 26 5.93 -12.71 1.53
CA ASN A 26 6.65 -12.34 0.32
C ASN A 26 7.71 -11.25 0.54
N ARG A 27 7.94 -10.82 1.79
CA ARG A 27 8.94 -9.79 2.15
C ARG A 27 10.38 -10.05 1.69
N LEU A 28 10.72 -11.29 1.29
CA LEU A 28 12.05 -11.67 0.78
C LEU A 28 12.08 -11.93 -0.74
N ALA A 29 10.94 -11.83 -1.43
CA ALA A 29 10.80 -12.15 -2.85
C ALA A 29 11.64 -11.27 -3.79
N TYR A 30 11.98 -10.06 -3.36
CA TYR A 30 12.79 -9.09 -4.12
C TYR A 30 14.22 -9.57 -4.40
N LEU A 31 14.76 -10.51 -3.60
CA LEU A 31 16.10 -11.07 -3.77
C LEU A 31 16.27 -11.87 -5.08
N ASP A 32 15.14 -12.26 -5.69
CA ASP A 32 15.07 -13.01 -6.92
C ASP A 32 14.85 -12.15 -8.18
N GLY A 33 14.71 -10.82 -8.02
CA GLY A 33 14.37 -9.89 -9.09
C GLY A 33 15.35 -8.72 -9.29
N ASP A 34 15.03 -7.89 -10.27
CA ASP A 34 15.77 -6.70 -10.70
C ASP A 34 14.87 -5.46 -10.83
N ASP A 35 13.64 -5.54 -10.31
CA ASP A 35 12.74 -4.38 -10.19
C ASP A 35 13.41 -3.34 -9.28
N PRO A 36 13.54 -2.08 -9.68
CA PRO A 36 14.16 -1.06 -8.86
C PRO A 36 13.14 -0.29 -7.97
N TYR A 37 11.84 -0.60 -8.06
CA TYR A 37 10.76 0.13 -7.36
C TYR A 37 10.08 -0.68 -6.25
N TYR A 38 10.67 -1.79 -5.81
CA TYR A 38 10.08 -2.70 -4.82
C TYR A 38 10.03 -2.15 -3.39
N VAL A 39 10.78 -1.09 -3.08
CA VAL A 39 10.84 -0.51 -1.73
C VAL A 39 9.69 0.46 -1.48
N HIS A 40 9.18 0.47 -0.26
CA HIS A 40 8.08 1.31 0.19
C HIS A 40 8.26 1.68 1.67
N ARG A 41 7.40 2.57 2.20
CA ARG A 41 7.42 3.05 3.60
C ARG A 41 7.66 1.95 4.65
N ASP A 42 7.00 0.80 4.48
CA ASP A 42 6.98 -0.30 5.45
C ASP A 42 8.08 -1.35 5.20
N PHE A 43 8.93 -1.15 4.18
CA PHE A 43 10.06 -2.02 3.88
C PHE A 43 11.17 -1.88 4.94
N PRO A 44 11.94 -2.94 5.26
CA PRO A 44 12.95 -2.88 6.32
C PRO A 44 14.00 -1.81 6.06
N ARG A 45 14.35 -1.04 7.09
CA ARG A 45 15.14 0.18 6.94
C ARG A 45 16.64 -0.11 6.88
N LEU A 46 17.37 0.58 6.00
CA LEU A 46 18.83 0.71 6.04
C LEU A 46 19.22 2.11 6.53
N THR A 47 19.01 2.35 7.83
CA THR A 47 19.30 3.63 8.48
C THR A 47 20.79 3.98 8.43
N THR A 48 21.11 5.27 8.41
CA THR A 48 22.50 5.77 8.41
C THR A 48 23.36 5.17 9.52
N PRO A 49 22.90 5.04 10.79
CA PRO A 49 23.68 4.37 11.84
C PRO A 49 24.15 2.94 11.52
N GLN A 50 23.42 2.18 10.67
CA GLN A 50 23.80 0.81 10.30
C GLN A 50 25.11 0.74 9.53
N TRP A 51 25.37 1.75 8.69
CA TRP A 51 26.43 1.68 7.68
C TRP A 51 27.45 2.82 7.77
N VAL A 52 27.14 3.93 8.43
CA VAL A 52 28.06 5.08 8.47
C VAL A 52 29.28 4.81 9.34
N GLY A 53 29.15 4.00 10.41
CA GLY A 53 30.26 3.65 11.30
C GLY A 53 30.78 4.75 12.22
N GLU A 54 30.01 5.83 12.40
CA GLU A 54 30.38 7.02 13.20
C GLU A 54 29.29 7.31 14.25
N GLU A 55 29.66 7.31 15.52
CA GLU A 55 28.72 7.47 16.63
C GLU A 55 28.05 8.85 16.62
N GLY A 56 26.72 8.87 16.71
CA GLY A 56 25.93 10.09 16.76
C GLY A 56 25.60 10.70 15.39
N VAL A 57 26.04 10.09 14.29
CA VAL A 57 25.57 10.43 12.94
C VAL A 57 24.26 9.69 12.68
N GLU A 58 23.20 10.44 12.41
CA GLU A 58 21.85 9.95 12.16
C GLU A 58 21.46 10.06 10.69
N ALA A 59 22.05 10.97 9.91
CA ALA A 59 21.77 11.12 8.49
C ALA A 59 23.01 11.50 7.68
N VAL A 60 23.01 11.13 6.40
CA VAL A 60 24.04 11.53 5.45
C VAL A 60 23.48 12.50 4.43
N VAL A 61 24.24 13.54 4.11
CA VAL A 61 23.97 14.45 3.01
C VAL A 61 24.97 14.17 1.89
N VAL A 62 24.45 13.82 0.71
CA VAL A 62 25.21 13.73 -0.54
C VAL A 62 24.81 14.90 -1.42
N LEU A 63 25.80 15.69 -1.81
CA LEU A 63 25.63 16.78 -2.77
C LEU A 63 26.23 16.34 -4.11
N ALA A 64 25.38 16.24 -5.13
CA ALA A 64 25.79 15.78 -6.45
C ALA A 64 25.38 16.80 -7.52
N ILE A 65 26.40 17.37 -8.20
CA ILE A 65 26.20 18.32 -9.29
C ILE A 65 26.25 17.59 -10.64
N ASP A 66 25.31 17.91 -11.51
CA ASP A 66 25.11 17.18 -12.77
C ASP A 66 25.68 17.88 -14.00
N ASP A 67 25.79 17.11 -15.09
CA ASP A 67 26.07 17.55 -16.45
C ASP A 67 27.47 18.09 -16.75
N MET A 68 28.51 17.71 -15.99
CA MET A 68 29.85 18.22 -16.29
C MET A 68 30.31 17.78 -17.70
N ARG A 69 30.61 18.79 -18.53
CA ARG A 69 31.19 18.68 -19.87
C ARG A 69 32.55 19.39 -19.90
N ASP A 70 33.15 19.55 -21.09
CA ASP A 70 34.46 20.18 -21.34
C ASP A 70 34.53 21.70 -21.02
N ASN A 71 34.03 22.11 -19.85
CA ASN A 71 34.03 23.49 -19.34
C ASN A 71 34.21 23.48 -17.80
N VAL A 72 35.31 22.89 -17.35
CA VAL A 72 35.71 22.82 -15.94
C VAL A 72 35.65 24.19 -15.22
N PRO A 73 36.08 25.33 -15.82
CA PRO A 73 36.01 26.64 -15.16
C PRO A 73 34.61 27.08 -14.75
N LYS A 74 33.57 26.73 -15.54
CA LYS A 74 32.16 27.04 -15.19
C LYS A 74 31.75 26.32 -13.90
N TYR A 75 32.11 25.04 -13.79
CA TYR A 75 31.80 24.20 -12.63
C TYR A 75 32.59 24.66 -11.41
N GLU A 76 33.88 24.94 -11.56
CA GLU A 76 34.69 25.49 -10.45
C GLU A 76 34.13 26.81 -9.93
N ALA A 77 33.76 27.75 -10.81
CA ALA A 77 33.21 29.04 -10.38
C ALA A 77 31.92 28.90 -9.57
N PHE A 78 31.05 27.96 -9.97
CA PHE A 78 29.81 27.68 -9.24
C PHE A 78 30.07 26.92 -7.94
N LEU A 79 30.98 25.94 -7.94
CA LEU A 79 31.23 25.05 -6.82
C LEU A 79 32.11 25.67 -5.73
N ARG A 80 33.02 26.59 -6.06
CA ARG A 80 34.02 27.12 -5.11
C ARG A 80 33.42 27.55 -3.77
N PRO A 81 32.33 28.34 -3.70
CA PRO A 81 31.71 28.71 -2.42
C PRO A 81 31.19 27.50 -1.62
N ILE A 82 30.64 26.49 -2.31
CA ILE A 82 30.10 25.26 -1.71
C ILE A 82 31.26 24.42 -1.15
N LEU A 83 32.31 24.21 -1.95
CA LEU A 83 33.48 23.43 -1.55
C LEU A 83 34.22 24.08 -0.38
N ASP A 84 34.37 25.40 -0.37
CA ASP A 84 34.98 26.12 0.75
C ASP A 84 34.16 26.01 2.03
N ARG A 85 32.82 26.05 1.92
CA ARG A 85 31.95 25.86 3.07
C ARG A 85 32.08 24.46 3.66
N LEU A 86 32.09 23.43 2.82
CA LEU A 86 32.27 22.03 3.25
C LEU A 86 33.63 21.82 3.93
N LYS A 87 34.72 22.38 3.38
CA LYS A 87 36.06 22.33 4.01
C LYS A 87 36.10 23.02 5.36
N ALA A 88 35.36 24.11 5.53
CA ALA A 88 35.27 24.78 6.82
C ALA A 88 34.56 23.93 7.89
N ILE A 89 33.76 22.93 7.50
CA ILE A 89 33.05 22.01 8.41
C ILE A 89 33.94 20.83 8.80
N ASP A 90 34.50 20.13 7.81
CA ASP A 90 35.15 18.81 8.02
C ASP A 90 36.55 18.71 7.38
N GLY A 91 37.18 19.84 7.04
CA GLY A 91 38.51 19.90 6.41
C GLY A 91 38.59 19.37 4.97
N ARG A 92 37.51 18.77 4.46
CA ARG A 92 37.36 18.16 3.13
C ARG A 92 36.17 18.79 2.39
N ALA A 93 36.12 18.62 1.08
CA ALA A 93 34.99 19.02 0.25
C ALA A 93 34.25 17.79 -0.33
N PRO A 94 33.54 17.00 0.50
CA PRO A 94 32.78 15.84 0.03
C PRO A 94 31.62 16.28 -0.87
N LEU A 95 31.84 16.19 -2.18
CA LEU A 95 30.89 16.49 -3.23
C LEU A 95 31.17 15.58 -4.43
N SER A 96 30.13 15.17 -5.15
CA SER A 96 30.26 14.35 -6.35
C SER A 96 29.89 15.14 -7.60
N ILE A 97 30.68 15.00 -8.67
CA ILE A 97 30.41 15.62 -9.96
C ILE A 97 30.04 14.54 -10.97
N MET A 98 28.78 14.49 -11.40
CA MET A 98 28.33 13.59 -12.47
C MET A 98 28.80 14.12 -13.81
N THR A 99 29.66 13.37 -14.49
CA THR A 99 30.42 13.85 -15.64
C THR A 99 30.03 13.13 -16.92
N ASN A 100 29.68 13.89 -17.96
CA ASN A 100 29.46 13.35 -19.31
C ASN A 100 30.77 13.20 -20.09
N ARG A 101 31.59 14.26 -20.08
CA ARG A 101 32.84 14.34 -20.86
C ARG A 101 33.78 15.37 -20.23
N VAL A 102 35.05 15.03 -20.13
CA VAL A 102 36.13 15.92 -19.72
C VAL A 102 37.44 15.43 -20.32
N ASP A 103 38.44 16.29 -20.48
CA ASP A 103 39.82 15.86 -20.72
C ASP A 103 40.36 15.18 -19.44
N PRO A 104 40.68 13.87 -19.45
CA PRO A 104 41.18 13.18 -18.26
C PRO A 104 42.51 13.73 -17.71
N LYS A 105 43.20 14.56 -18.50
CA LYS A 105 44.47 15.20 -18.15
C LYS A 105 44.31 16.65 -17.68
N ASP A 106 43.08 17.17 -17.58
CA ASP A 106 42.86 18.52 -17.05
C ASP A 106 43.44 18.61 -15.62
N PRO A 107 44.38 19.54 -15.36
CA PRO A 107 45.08 19.62 -14.08
C PRO A 107 44.15 19.95 -12.91
N HIS A 108 43.00 20.58 -13.17
CA HIS A 108 42.05 20.95 -12.12
C HIS A 108 41.34 19.72 -11.52
N LEU A 109 41.18 18.64 -12.28
CA LEU A 109 40.63 17.39 -11.75
C LEU A 109 41.49 16.85 -10.59
N GLN A 110 42.80 16.98 -10.68
CA GLN A 110 43.73 16.57 -9.62
C GLN A 110 43.62 17.46 -8.38
N GLN A 111 43.26 18.73 -8.56
CA GLN A 111 42.98 19.63 -7.45
C GLN A 111 41.71 19.18 -6.71
N TRP A 112 40.61 18.95 -7.43
CA TRP A 112 39.37 18.45 -6.86
C TRP A 112 39.51 17.13 -6.12
N LEU A 113 40.21 16.14 -6.70
CA LEU A 113 40.46 14.85 -6.04
C LEU A 113 41.21 15.02 -4.70
N LYS A 114 42.19 15.93 -4.63
CA LYS A 114 42.92 16.24 -3.38
C LYS A 114 42.06 16.98 -2.34
N GLU A 115 41.08 17.74 -2.79
CA GLU A 115 40.12 18.44 -1.93
C GLU A 115 39.04 17.50 -1.36
N GLY A 116 38.91 16.27 -1.88
CA GLY A 116 37.90 15.30 -1.46
C GLY A 116 36.65 15.26 -2.35
N VAL A 117 36.69 15.87 -3.53
CA VAL A 117 35.63 15.78 -4.54
C VAL A 117 35.77 14.46 -5.31
N SER A 118 34.65 13.81 -5.65
CA SER A 118 34.65 12.63 -6.52
C SER A 118 34.13 12.97 -7.92
N ILE A 119 34.73 12.37 -8.95
CA ILE A 119 34.34 12.55 -10.35
C ILE A 119 33.64 11.28 -10.80
N GLU A 120 32.31 11.37 -10.90
CA GLU A 120 31.39 10.26 -11.12
C GLU A 120 30.87 10.24 -12.56
N VAL A 121 30.10 9.21 -12.89
CA VAL A 121 29.71 8.90 -14.26
C VAL A 121 28.30 9.41 -14.56
N HIS A 122 28.15 10.03 -15.72
CA HIS A 122 26.85 10.31 -16.32
C HIS A 122 26.73 9.47 -17.59
N THR A 123 26.57 10.06 -18.77
CA THR A 123 26.76 9.35 -20.05
C THR A 123 27.54 10.21 -21.03
N LEU A 124 28.20 9.64 -22.04
CA LEU A 124 28.98 10.44 -22.99
C LEU A 124 28.16 11.47 -23.77
N ALA A 125 26.88 11.18 -24.05
CA ALA A 125 26.04 11.96 -24.95
C ALA A 125 24.85 12.65 -24.25
N HIS A 126 24.59 12.34 -22.98
CA HIS A 126 23.41 12.82 -22.26
C HIS A 126 22.08 12.59 -23.04
N PRO A 127 21.77 11.36 -23.49
CA PRO A 127 20.48 11.09 -24.11
C PRO A 127 19.38 11.10 -23.05
N CYS A 128 18.26 11.78 -23.34
CA CYS A 128 17.04 11.69 -22.54
C CYS A 128 15.85 11.43 -23.48
N PRO A 129 15.21 10.24 -23.41
CA PRO A 129 15.56 9.13 -22.50
C PRO A 129 16.79 8.33 -22.96
N LEU A 130 17.37 7.50 -22.10
CA LEU A 130 18.53 6.65 -22.43
C LEU A 130 18.17 5.55 -23.44
N LEU A 131 17.08 4.82 -23.19
CA LEU A 131 16.60 3.74 -24.07
C LEU A 131 15.63 4.29 -25.13
N GLN A 132 16.15 4.67 -26.30
CA GLN A 132 15.34 5.19 -27.41
C GLN A 132 15.82 4.74 -28.79
N LYS A 133 14.95 4.94 -29.79
CA LYS A 133 15.25 4.79 -31.23
C LYS A 133 15.62 3.37 -31.68
N GLY A 134 15.18 2.34 -30.95
CA GLY A 134 15.47 0.94 -31.29
C GLY A 134 16.96 0.58 -31.27
N ASP A 135 17.81 1.37 -30.58
CA ASP A 135 19.27 1.17 -30.53
C ASP A 135 19.75 0.94 -29.09
N PHE A 136 19.42 -0.23 -28.54
CA PHE A 136 19.94 -0.69 -27.25
C PHE A 136 21.49 -0.68 -27.19
N PRO A 137 22.22 -1.11 -28.24
CA PRO A 137 23.68 -0.98 -28.25
C PRO A 137 24.20 0.46 -28.09
N ALA A 138 23.50 1.49 -28.58
CA ALA A 138 23.89 2.89 -28.36
C ALA A 138 23.77 3.30 -26.88
N ALA A 139 22.72 2.88 -26.20
CA ALA A 139 22.56 3.11 -24.76
C ALA A 139 23.72 2.49 -23.97
N ALA A 140 24.07 1.23 -24.27
CA ALA A 140 25.20 0.56 -23.64
C ALA A 140 26.54 1.26 -23.95
N ARG A 141 26.78 1.64 -25.22
CA ARG A 141 28.01 2.35 -25.63
C ARG A 141 28.18 3.69 -24.92
N THR A 142 27.12 4.48 -24.78
CA THR A 142 27.22 5.81 -24.15
C THR A 142 27.45 5.74 -22.65
N TYR A 143 26.91 4.71 -21.98
CA TYR A 143 27.16 4.41 -20.57
C TYR A 143 28.59 3.88 -20.37
N HIS A 144 28.92 2.73 -20.96
CA HIS A 144 30.23 2.08 -20.74
C HIS A 144 31.39 2.97 -21.18
N GLY A 145 31.25 3.68 -22.31
CA GLY A 145 32.29 4.62 -22.75
C GLY A 145 32.49 5.79 -21.79
N CYS A 146 31.48 6.17 -21.00
CA CYS A 146 31.62 7.21 -19.97
C CYS A 146 32.32 6.65 -18.72
N VAL A 147 31.96 5.42 -18.32
CA VAL A 147 32.66 4.68 -17.25
C VAL A 147 34.16 4.60 -17.57
N ASP A 148 34.49 4.15 -18.78
CA ASP A 148 35.87 4.01 -19.22
C ASP A 148 36.60 5.35 -19.28
N LEU A 149 35.95 6.42 -19.78
CA LEU A 149 36.52 7.77 -19.79
C LEU A 149 36.83 8.28 -18.38
N MET A 150 35.92 8.10 -17.41
CA MET A 150 36.17 8.54 -16.02
C MET A 150 37.25 7.71 -15.33
N GLY A 151 37.40 6.44 -15.71
CA GLY A 151 38.49 5.56 -15.27
C GLY A 151 39.87 5.99 -15.79
N GLN A 152 39.95 6.76 -16.88
CA GLN A 152 41.22 7.28 -17.42
C GLN A 152 41.80 8.45 -16.60
N ILE A 153 41.02 9.07 -15.71
CA ILE A 153 41.49 10.16 -14.84
C ILE A 153 42.41 9.57 -13.76
N SER A 154 43.67 10.00 -13.72
CA SER A 154 44.65 9.44 -12.77
C SER A 154 44.19 9.61 -11.32
N GLY A 155 44.13 8.50 -10.57
CA GLY A 155 43.71 8.49 -9.17
C GLY A 155 42.19 8.62 -8.95
N ASN A 156 41.40 8.80 -10.00
CA ASN A 156 39.94 8.75 -9.90
C ASN A 156 39.48 7.30 -9.76
N ARG A 157 38.42 7.10 -8.96
CA ARG A 157 37.77 5.79 -8.77
C ARG A 157 36.27 6.06 -8.78
N PRO A 158 35.65 6.20 -9.97
CA PRO A 158 34.23 6.44 -10.06
C PRO A 158 33.49 5.23 -9.50
N VAL A 159 32.45 5.48 -8.74
CA VAL A 159 31.61 4.46 -8.11
C VAL A 159 30.13 4.62 -8.43
N ALA A 160 29.72 5.83 -8.76
CA ALA A 160 28.34 6.21 -8.94
C ALA A 160 28.02 6.61 -10.39
N PHE A 161 26.79 6.33 -10.75
CA PHE A 161 26.15 6.81 -11.96
C PHE A 161 24.87 7.55 -11.60
N ARG A 162 24.54 8.53 -12.44
CA ARG A 162 23.18 9.08 -12.52
C ARG A 162 22.71 9.01 -13.95
N MET A 163 21.47 8.64 -14.18
CA MET A 163 20.88 8.65 -15.53
C MET A 163 20.64 10.09 -15.99
N PRO A 164 20.93 10.47 -17.25
CA PRO A 164 20.61 11.78 -17.81
C PRO A 164 19.16 12.20 -17.58
N CYS A 165 18.97 13.39 -16.99
CA CYS A 165 17.67 13.87 -16.51
C CYS A 165 16.92 12.91 -15.56
N CYS A 166 17.56 11.88 -15.01
CA CYS A 166 16.88 10.74 -14.39
C CYS A 166 15.73 10.18 -15.27
N ASP A 167 15.97 10.20 -16.59
CA ASP A 167 15.00 9.84 -17.63
C ASP A 167 13.67 10.61 -17.51
N SER A 168 13.71 11.91 -17.17
CA SER A 168 12.53 12.80 -16.98
C SER A 168 11.58 12.96 -18.18
N ARG A 169 11.82 12.28 -19.30
CA ARG A 169 10.87 12.19 -20.43
C ARG A 169 10.05 10.89 -20.40
N ASN A 170 10.44 9.95 -19.55
CA ASN A 170 9.79 8.67 -19.30
C ASN A 170 10.15 8.20 -17.87
N THR A 171 10.55 6.94 -17.67
CA THR A 171 10.89 6.36 -16.37
C THR A 171 12.08 5.41 -16.54
N VAL A 172 12.98 5.38 -15.55
CA VAL A 172 14.16 4.52 -15.55
C VAL A 172 13.74 3.05 -15.60
N SER A 173 14.22 2.34 -16.62
CA SER A 173 13.78 0.97 -16.90
C SER A 173 14.62 -0.08 -16.15
N PRO A 174 14.00 -1.14 -15.60
CA PRO A 174 14.71 -2.33 -15.10
C PRO A 174 15.69 -2.93 -16.11
N ARG A 175 15.40 -2.80 -17.41
CA ARG A 175 16.28 -3.26 -18.50
C ARG A 175 17.65 -2.60 -18.46
N PHE A 176 17.73 -1.32 -18.07
CA PHE A 176 19.01 -0.63 -17.91
C PHE A 176 19.85 -1.29 -16.82
N TYR A 177 19.26 -1.54 -15.65
CA TYR A 177 19.97 -2.16 -14.53
C TYR A 177 20.45 -3.57 -14.88
N ALA A 178 19.54 -4.42 -15.37
CA ALA A 178 19.81 -5.82 -15.66
C ALA A 178 20.83 -6.03 -16.80
N GLU A 179 20.71 -5.22 -17.86
CA GLU A 179 21.39 -5.48 -19.13
C GLU A 179 22.51 -4.49 -19.48
N ILE A 180 22.63 -3.34 -18.78
CA ILE A 180 23.68 -2.33 -19.02
C ILE A 180 24.47 -2.05 -17.74
N PHE A 181 23.84 -1.45 -16.73
CA PHE A 181 24.54 -1.02 -15.51
C PHE A 181 25.25 -2.19 -14.84
N ASN A 182 24.56 -3.33 -14.72
CA ASN A 182 25.11 -4.50 -14.04
C ASN A 182 26.15 -5.28 -14.86
N LYS A 183 26.52 -4.82 -16.06
CA LYS A 183 27.58 -5.43 -16.86
C LYS A 183 28.89 -4.67 -16.69
N THR A 184 29.99 -5.38 -16.84
CA THR A 184 31.33 -4.79 -16.91
C THR A 184 31.55 -4.17 -18.29
N SER A 185 32.19 -3.01 -18.35
CA SER A 185 32.57 -2.34 -19.60
C SER A 185 33.56 -3.19 -20.42
N PRO A 186 33.76 -2.88 -21.71
CA PRO A 186 34.77 -3.54 -22.53
C PRO A 186 36.21 -3.42 -21.98
N GLU A 187 36.53 -2.35 -21.24
CA GLU A 187 37.84 -2.18 -20.59
C GLU A 187 37.95 -2.83 -19.20
N GLY A 188 36.89 -3.50 -18.72
CA GLY A 188 36.88 -4.19 -17.43
C GLY A 188 36.42 -3.34 -16.25
N HIS A 189 35.91 -2.12 -16.48
CA HIS A 189 35.41 -1.23 -15.44
C HIS A 189 33.92 -1.45 -15.15
N PHE A 190 33.50 -1.10 -13.94
CA PHE A 190 32.10 -1.14 -13.53
C PHE A 190 31.87 -0.17 -12.37
N LEU A 191 30.59 0.12 -12.11
CA LEU A 191 30.14 0.96 -11.00
C LEU A 191 29.36 0.12 -9.99
N THR A 192 29.09 0.68 -8.81
CA THR A 192 28.30 -0.01 -7.78
C THR A 192 27.12 0.79 -7.26
N ILE A 193 27.09 2.12 -7.50
CA ILE A 193 26.00 3.01 -7.08
C ILE A 193 25.27 3.56 -8.30
N ASP A 194 23.95 3.50 -8.28
CA ASP A 194 23.04 4.32 -9.07
C ASP A 194 22.38 5.37 -8.15
N SER A 195 22.00 6.50 -8.74
CA SER A 195 21.33 7.60 -8.06
C SER A 195 20.37 8.29 -9.03
N SER A 196 19.43 7.52 -9.55
CA SER A 196 18.50 7.97 -10.60
C SER A 196 17.04 7.94 -10.17
N ILE A 197 16.69 7.28 -9.06
CA ILE A 197 15.31 7.13 -8.60
C ILE A 197 14.98 8.19 -7.55
N PHE A 198 13.78 8.76 -7.60
CA PHE A 198 13.37 9.81 -6.66
C PHE A 198 12.60 9.26 -5.46
N ASN A 199 12.96 9.67 -4.24
CA ASN A 199 12.16 9.45 -3.05
C ASN A 199 11.27 10.66 -2.76
N ILE A 200 9.96 10.41 -2.64
CA ILE A 200 8.97 11.38 -2.23
C ILE A 200 8.64 11.15 -0.76
N LEU A 201 8.75 12.19 0.06
CA LEU A 201 8.21 12.18 1.41
C LEU A 201 6.73 12.54 1.38
N THR A 202 5.89 11.79 2.09
CA THR A 202 4.44 11.92 2.00
C THR A 202 3.82 12.04 3.41
N PRO A 203 2.61 12.61 3.53
CA PRO A 203 1.88 12.59 4.79
C PRO A 203 1.33 11.22 5.18
N ASN A 204 1.54 10.19 4.35
CA ASN A 204 1.18 8.82 4.71
C ASN A 204 2.20 8.22 5.70
N ASP A 205 3.39 8.80 5.86
CA ASP A 205 4.33 8.38 6.90
C ASP A 205 4.00 9.06 8.25
N PRO A 206 3.44 8.33 9.23
CA PRO A 206 3.01 8.91 10.50
C PRO A 206 4.17 9.37 11.38
N SER A 207 5.41 8.98 11.06
CA SER A 207 6.60 9.45 11.79
C SER A 207 7.02 10.87 11.40
N LEU A 208 6.47 11.42 10.31
CA LEU A 208 6.82 12.75 9.83
C LEU A 208 5.85 13.80 10.40
N PRO A 209 6.37 14.88 11.02
CA PRO A 209 5.56 16.00 11.43
C PRO A 209 4.81 16.62 10.25
N ARG A 210 3.52 16.92 10.46
CA ARG A 210 2.59 17.39 9.42
C ARG A 210 3.11 18.65 8.70
N GLU A 211 3.78 19.55 9.41
CA GLU A 211 4.35 20.79 8.86
C GLU A 211 5.49 20.56 7.85
N LEU A 212 6.17 19.40 7.90
CA LEU A 212 7.24 19.06 6.96
C LEU A 212 6.68 18.50 5.65
N VAL A 213 5.51 17.87 5.67
CA VAL A 213 4.92 17.15 4.53
C VAL A 213 3.68 17.83 3.93
N TYR A 214 3.16 18.88 4.58
CA TYR A 214 2.14 19.76 4.04
C TYR A 214 2.65 21.19 3.86
N ASP A 215 2.13 21.86 2.84
CA ASP A 215 2.17 23.32 2.72
C ASP A 215 1.14 23.98 3.66
N ALA A 216 1.29 25.28 3.88
CA ALA A 216 0.39 26.06 4.73
C ALA A 216 -1.08 26.07 4.24
N ASP A 217 -1.33 25.78 2.97
CA ASP A 217 -2.66 25.66 2.36
C ASP A 217 -3.27 24.25 2.52
N GLY A 218 -2.57 23.32 3.17
CA GLY A 218 -3.03 21.96 3.43
C GLY A 218 -2.79 20.97 2.29
N ARG A 219 -2.08 21.35 1.22
CA ARG A 219 -1.67 20.44 0.14
C ARG A 219 -0.38 19.71 0.49
N GLU A 220 -0.19 18.52 -0.09
CA GLU A 220 1.06 17.77 0.03
C GLU A 220 2.25 18.60 -0.49
N ARG A 221 3.31 18.72 0.32
CA ARG A 221 4.45 19.58 0.01
C ARG A 221 5.26 19.08 -1.18
N PHE A 222 5.44 17.77 -1.33
CA PHE A 222 6.42 17.21 -2.28
C PHE A 222 5.82 16.65 -3.57
N ARG A 223 4.61 16.07 -3.53
CA ARG A 223 4.00 15.44 -4.71
C ARG A 223 3.74 16.41 -5.88
N LYS A 224 3.59 17.71 -5.58
CA LYS A 224 3.41 18.79 -6.57
C LYS A 224 4.60 18.98 -7.53
N TYR A 225 5.77 18.41 -7.21
CA TYR A 225 6.98 18.52 -8.03
C TYR A 225 7.06 17.47 -9.13
N LEU A 226 6.23 16.42 -9.08
CA LEU A 226 6.20 15.40 -10.12
C LEU A 226 5.75 16.01 -11.46
N PRO A 227 6.51 15.80 -12.55
CA PRO A 227 6.37 16.61 -13.75
C PRO A 227 5.14 16.26 -14.60
N PHE A 228 4.71 14.99 -14.61
CA PHE A 228 3.54 14.52 -15.38
C PHE A 228 3.06 13.14 -14.89
N PRO A 229 1.80 12.73 -15.20
CA PRO A 229 1.21 11.49 -14.67
C PRO A 229 1.91 10.17 -15.05
N SER A 230 2.67 10.13 -16.15
CA SER A 230 3.47 8.96 -16.59
C SER A 230 4.86 8.88 -15.95
N PHE A 231 5.28 9.88 -15.19
CA PHE A 231 6.56 9.85 -14.49
C PHE A 231 6.41 9.02 -13.22
N VAL A 232 6.82 7.77 -13.27
CA VAL A 232 6.76 6.82 -12.13
C VAL A 232 8.14 6.39 -11.65
N ASN A 233 9.17 7.18 -11.96
CA ASN A 233 10.53 7.00 -11.45
C ASN A 233 10.64 7.44 -9.97
N THR A 234 9.79 6.86 -9.12
CA THR A 234 9.59 7.32 -7.76
C THR A 234 9.33 6.16 -6.80
N ILE A 235 9.90 6.27 -5.61
CA ILE A 235 9.56 5.51 -4.41
C ILE A 235 9.02 6.48 -3.35
N GLU A 236 8.29 5.97 -2.35
CA GLU A 236 7.66 6.81 -1.32
C GLU A 236 8.16 6.44 0.07
N ASP A 237 8.52 7.47 0.85
CA ASP A 237 8.89 7.40 2.27
C ASP A 237 10.04 6.44 2.61
N TYR A 238 10.90 6.15 1.64
CA TYR A 238 12.06 5.27 1.78
C TYR A 238 13.37 5.98 1.39
N PRO A 239 13.86 6.94 2.20
CA PRO A 239 15.07 7.71 1.91
C PRO A 239 16.36 6.94 2.29
N TYR A 240 16.41 5.63 2.06
CA TYR A 240 17.55 4.78 2.44
C TYR A 240 18.20 4.18 1.19
N PRO A 241 19.51 3.89 1.22
CA PRO A 241 20.10 3.07 0.18
C PRO A 241 19.47 1.68 0.15
N TYR A 242 19.32 1.12 -1.04
CA TYR A 242 18.82 -0.25 -1.23
C TYR A 242 19.50 -0.93 -2.43
N VAL A 243 19.29 -2.23 -2.61
CA VAL A 243 20.01 -3.01 -3.63
C VAL A 243 19.10 -3.37 -4.79
N ILE A 244 19.54 -3.09 -6.02
CA ILE A 244 18.90 -3.51 -7.27
C ILE A 244 19.71 -4.66 -7.88
N GLY A 245 19.05 -5.80 -8.13
CA GLY A 245 19.65 -6.93 -8.85
C GLY A 245 20.94 -7.46 -8.22
N ARG A 246 21.07 -7.39 -6.88
CA ARG A 246 22.21 -7.86 -6.05
C ARG A 246 23.53 -7.09 -6.22
N LEU A 247 23.63 -6.23 -7.23
CA LEU A 247 24.90 -5.70 -7.75
C LEU A 247 24.99 -4.19 -7.74
N CYS A 248 23.86 -3.49 -7.58
CA CYS A 248 23.74 -2.05 -7.63
C CYS A 248 23.15 -1.54 -6.32
N TRP A 249 23.79 -0.57 -5.69
CA TRP A 249 23.20 0.28 -4.66
C TRP A 249 22.41 1.39 -5.33
N GLU A 250 21.12 1.53 -5.06
CA GLU A 250 20.40 2.76 -5.35
C GLU A 250 20.52 3.72 -4.18
N PHE A 251 20.96 4.94 -4.46
CA PHE A 251 20.90 6.08 -3.56
C PHE A 251 19.82 7.05 -4.06
N PRO A 252 18.58 6.94 -3.55
CA PRO A 252 17.47 7.68 -4.11
C PRO A 252 17.67 9.19 -3.95
N CYS A 253 17.40 9.94 -5.00
CA CYS A 253 17.39 11.39 -5.04
C CYS A 253 16.23 11.94 -4.22
N VAL A 254 16.40 13.10 -3.58
CA VAL A 254 15.32 13.77 -2.87
C VAL A 254 14.42 14.56 -3.83
N VAL A 255 13.11 14.55 -3.59
CA VAL A 255 12.17 15.51 -4.20
C VAL A 255 12.01 16.72 -3.26
N PRO A 256 12.20 17.97 -3.75
CA PRO A 256 12.52 18.32 -5.13
C PRO A 256 14.03 18.34 -5.42
N SER A 257 14.38 18.12 -6.69
CA SER A 257 15.61 18.61 -7.33
C SER A 257 15.50 20.09 -7.71
N ASP A 258 16.62 20.72 -8.07
CA ASP A 258 16.59 22.11 -8.55
C ASP A 258 15.84 22.28 -9.90
N TRP A 259 15.84 21.26 -10.76
CA TRP A 259 15.11 21.25 -12.03
C TRP A 259 13.60 21.17 -11.84
N GLU A 260 13.11 20.27 -10.99
CA GLU A 260 11.69 20.18 -10.64
C GLU A 260 11.23 21.48 -9.98
N ALA A 261 12.03 21.98 -9.04
CA ALA A 261 11.69 23.20 -8.32
C ALA A 261 11.66 24.45 -9.20
N GLN A 262 12.63 24.62 -10.11
CA GLN A 262 12.61 25.79 -11.01
C GLN A 262 11.45 25.71 -12.01
N ASN A 263 11.04 24.50 -12.42
CA ASN A 263 9.91 24.34 -13.34
C ASN A 263 8.62 24.87 -12.70
N LEU A 264 8.44 24.57 -11.40
CA LEU A 264 7.28 25.01 -10.61
C LEU A 264 7.40 26.47 -10.15
N HIS A 265 8.49 26.84 -9.48
CA HIS A 265 8.64 28.11 -8.76
C HIS A 265 9.39 29.20 -9.52
N LYS A 266 9.92 28.90 -10.71
CA LYS A 266 10.92 29.70 -11.44
C LYS A 266 12.30 29.68 -10.77
N PRO A 267 13.37 30.04 -11.51
CA PRO A 267 14.73 29.91 -11.01
C PRO A 267 15.02 30.75 -9.75
N ASN A 268 15.88 30.22 -8.88
CA ASN A 268 16.39 30.87 -7.66
C ASN A 268 15.32 31.26 -6.64
N HIS A 269 14.14 30.63 -6.68
CA HIS A 269 13.02 30.99 -5.82
C HIS A 269 13.28 30.57 -4.34
N PRO A 270 13.03 31.42 -3.34
CA PRO A 270 13.27 31.08 -1.92
C PRO A 270 12.50 29.85 -1.42
N LYS A 271 11.28 29.64 -1.92
CA LYS A 271 10.45 28.46 -1.59
C LYS A 271 11.14 27.13 -1.91
N THR A 272 12.00 27.09 -2.94
CA THR A 272 12.82 25.91 -3.25
C THR A 272 13.72 25.54 -2.07
N VAL A 273 14.40 26.53 -1.48
CA VAL A 273 15.29 26.31 -0.33
C VAL A 273 14.49 25.94 0.92
N GLU A 274 13.31 26.52 1.11
CA GLU A 274 12.39 26.14 2.19
C GLU A 274 11.97 24.66 2.10
N ASP A 275 11.55 24.21 0.92
CA ASP A 275 11.10 22.83 0.72
C ASP A 275 12.29 21.83 0.80
N LEU A 276 13.48 22.22 0.33
CA LEU A 276 14.72 21.43 0.53
C LEU A 276 15.09 21.27 2.00
N LYS A 277 14.92 22.33 2.81
CA LYS A 277 15.15 22.27 4.27
C LYS A 277 14.15 21.35 4.95
N ALA A 278 12.86 21.44 4.58
CA ALA A 278 11.83 20.55 5.10
C ALA A 278 12.12 19.08 4.77
N ALA A 279 12.56 18.79 3.53
CA ALA A 279 12.94 17.44 3.12
C ALA A 279 14.16 16.93 3.89
N LEU A 280 15.18 17.77 4.09
CA LEU A 280 16.34 17.42 4.92
C LEU A 280 15.94 17.12 6.36
N ASP A 281 15.12 17.96 6.97
CA ASP A 281 14.67 17.78 8.36
C ASP A 281 13.88 16.46 8.51
N ALA A 282 12.99 16.16 7.56
CA ALA A 282 12.27 14.90 7.51
C ALA A 282 13.20 13.68 7.32
N ILE A 283 14.21 13.78 6.45
CA ILE A 283 15.18 12.70 6.24
C ILE A 283 16.06 12.48 7.47
N VAL A 284 16.39 13.52 8.23
CA VAL A 284 17.07 13.37 9.53
C VAL A 284 16.21 12.62 10.53
N ILE A 285 14.90 12.91 10.61
CA ILE A 285 13.94 12.14 11.44
C ILE A 285 13.94 10.66 11.03
N LYS A 286 13.97 10.40 9.73
CA LYS A 286 14.02 9.04 9.16
C LYS A 286 15.37 8.36 9.34
N GLN A 287 16.42 9.10 9.68
CA GLN A 287 17.81 8.63 9.71
C GLN A 287 18.32 8.15 8.33
N GLY A 288 17.86 8.80 7.27
CA GLY A 288 18.14 8.42 5.88
C GLY A 288 19.30 9.17 5.22
N VAL A 289 19.31 9.13 3.89
CA VAL A 289 20.26 9.86 3.03
C VAL A 289 19.53 10.97 2.29
N PHE A 290 19.99 12.21 2.48
CA PHE A 290 19.57 13.36 1.70
C PHE A 290 20.49 13.50 0.50
N ASN A 291 20.03 13.07 -0.67
CA ASN A 291 20.81 13.09 -1.90
C ASN A 291 20.27 14.16 -2.86
N LEU A 292 20.97 15.30 -2.91
CA LEU A 292 20.56 16.45 -3.71
C LEU A 292 21.17 16.40 -5.11
N VAL A 293 20.28 16.55 -6.10
CA VAL A 293 20.63 16.84 -7.50
C VAL A 293 20.55 18.34 -7.74
N PHE A 294 21.61 18.93 -8.28
CA PHE A 294 21.61 20.35 -8.65
C PHE A 294 22.55 20.65 -9.82
N HIS A 295 22.38 21.83 -10.43
CA HIS A 295 23.04 22.19 -11.67
C HIS A 295 23.56 23.63 -11.69
N PRO A 296 24.66 23.92 -12.43
CA PRO A 296 25.16 25.27 -12.64
C PRO A 296 24.43 25.97 -13.82
N HIS A 297 23.11 25.84 -13.89
CA HIS A 297 22.25 26.37 -14.96
C HIS A 297 21.44 27.60 -14.54
N ASN A 298 21.80 28.23 -13.41
CA ASN A 298 21.07 29.34 -12.81
C ASN A 298 19.63 28.96 -12.37
N TRP A 299 19.39 27.67 -12.09
CA TRP A 299 18.15 27.17 -11.49
C TRP A 299 18.15 27.32 -9.96
N ILE A 300 19.32 27.09 -9.37
CA ILE A 300 19.65 27.39 -7.97
C ILE A 300 21.01 28.11 -7.94
N LYS A 301 21.22 28.97 -6.93
CA LYS A 301 22.51 29.66 -6.72
C LYS A 301 23.41 28.88 -5.76
N SER A 302 24.72 29.06 -5.89
CA SER A 302 25.71 28.53 -4.94
C SER A 302 25.42 28.96 -3.51
N GLU A 303 24.97 30.20 -3.30
CA GLU A 303 24.62 30.72 -1.98
C GLU A 303 23.40 30.01 -1.37
N GLN A 304 22.45 29.54 -2.19
CA GLN A 304 21.28 28.78 -1.72
C GLN A 304 21.67 27.36 -1.31
N VAL A 305 22.63 26.74 -2.00
CA VAL A 305 23.19 25.45 -1.59
C VAL A 305 24.00 25.61 -0.29
N VAL A 306 24.78 26.69 -0.16
CA VAL A 306 25.47 27.04 1.10
C VAL A 306 24.47 27.27 2.24
N GLU A 307 23.35 27.95 1.97
CA GLU A 307 22.27 28.16 2.96
C GLU A 307 21.66 26.83 3.45
N LEU A 308 21.49 25.85 2.55
CA LEU A 308 21.04 24.51 2.92
C LEU A 308 22.08 23.76 3.77
N ILE A 309 23.37 23.85 3.41
CA ILE A 309 24.48 23.28 4.21
C ILE A 309 24.49 23.91 5.61
N ASP A 310 24.34 25.23 5.70
CA ASP A 310 24.29 25.95 6.97
C ASP A 310 23.09 25.55 7.82
N HIS A 311 21.93 25.33 7.20
CA HIS A 311 20.76 24.80 7.90
C HIS A 311 21.04 23.41 8.48
N ALA A 312 21.61 22.50 7.68
CA ALA A 312 21.98 21.16 8.13
C ALA A 312 22.89 21.19 9.38
N VAL A 313 23.96 21.99 9.32
CA VAL A 313 24.91 22.12 10.43
C VAL A 313 24.29 22.81 11.63
N LYS A 314 23.52 23.88 11.43
CA LYS A 314 22.94 24.66 12.52
C LYS A 314 21.83 23.92 13.26
N GLN A 315 20.95 23.23 12.54
CA GLN A 315 19.81 22.53 13.13
C GLN A 315 20.20 21.17 13.70
N HIS A 316 21.02 20.41 12.97
CA HIS A 316 21.27 18.99 13.29
C HIS A 316 22.68 18.74 13.83
N GLY A 317 23.63 19.65 13.58
CA GLY A 317 25.00 19.54 14.09
C GLY A 317 25.65 18.21 13.69
N ARG A 318 26.21 17.50 14.67
CA ARG A 318 26.90 16.22 14.46
C ARG A 318 26.01 15.06 13.96
N LYS A 319 24.68 15.24 13.99
CA LYS A 319 23.75 14.23 13.46
C LYS A 319 23.85 14.09 11.95
N VAL A 320 24.33 15.11 11.25
CA VAL A 320 24.48 15.08 9.79
C VAL A 320 25.95 14.95 9.41
N LYS A 321 26.23 14.05 8.47
CA LYS A 321 27.55 13.89 7.85
C LYS A 321 27.47 14.15 6.35
N PHE A 322 28.39 14.96 5.82
CA PHE A 322 28.53 15.15 4.37
C PHE A 322 29.49 14.11 3.80
N LEU A 323 29.05 13.38 2.78
CA LEU A 323 29.84 12.38 2.08
C LEU A 323 29.67 12.54 0.56
N ASN A 324 30.74 12.27 -0.19
CA ASN A 324 30.61 11.97 -1.62
C ASN A 324 30.24 10.47 -1.80
N PHE A 325 29.86 10.05 -3.02
CA PHE A 325 29.46 8.65 -3.24
C PHE A 325 30.57 7.64 -2.95
N ARG A 326 31.83 7.96 -3.24
CA ARG A 326 32.98 7.08 -2.95
C ARG A 326 33.11 6.80 -1.45
N GLU A 327 33.04 7.84 -0.64
CA GLU A 327 33.12 7.74 0.82
C GLU A 327 31.89 7.01 1.40
N ALA A 328 30.72 7.19 0.80
CA ALA A 328 29.53 6.44 1.17
C ALA A 328 29.70 4.94 0.87
N GLN A 329 30.20 4.58 -0.32
CA GLN A 329 30.50 3.18 -0.64
C GLN A 329 31.54 2.58 0.30
N GLU A 330 32.65 3.29 0.55
CA GLU A 330 33.71 2.82 1.45
C GLU A 330 33.16 2.48 2.85
N ARG A 331 32.24 3.30 3.36
CA ARG A 331 31.56 3.06 4.66
C ARG A 331 30.57 1.90 4.61
N LEU A 332 29.78 1.78 3.54
CA LEU A 332 28.91 0.61 3.32
C LEU A 332 29.73 -0.68 3.33
N ASP A 333 30.80 -0.74 2.53
CA ASP A 333 31.65 -1.92 2.43
C ASP A 333 32.29 -2.24 3.80
N GLN A 334 32.85 -1.24 4.47
CA GLN A 334 33.57 -1.43 5.74
C GLN A 334 32.64 -1.78 6.92
N HIS A 335 31.56 -1.02 7.12
CA HIS A 335 30.78 -1.08 8.36
C HIS A 335 29.53 -1.93 8.23
N LEU A 336 28.85 -1.92 7.08
CA LEU A 336 27.64 -2.71 6.82
C LEU A 336 27.97 -4.09 6.23
N LEU A 337 28.88 -4.17 5.26
CA LEU A 337 29.18 -5.40 4.53
C LEU A 337 30.43 -6.16 5.05
N GLY A 338 31.05 -5.68 6.12
CA GLY A 338 32.06 -6.42 6.88
C GLY A 338 33.40 -6.50 6.16
N GLY A 339 33.70 -5.49 5.34
CA GLY A 339 34.87 -5.43 4.48
C GLY A 339 34.68 -6.10 3.11
N HIS A 340 33.46 -6.52 2.77
CA HIS A 340 33.10 -7.03 1.45
C HIS A 340 32.32 -5.98 0.67
N SER A 341 32.32 -6.08 -0.65
CA SER A 341 31.50 -5.27 -1.56
C SER A 341 30.39 -6.13 -2.16
N LEU A 342 29.32 -5.51 -2.69
CA LEU A 342 28.30 -6.25 -3.47
C LEU A 342 28.89 -6.95 -4.70
N ARG A 343 29.86 -6.28 -5.34
CA ARG A 343 30.54 -6.73 -6.55
C ARG A 343 31.96 -7.17 -6.25
N ALA A 344 32.38 -8.30 -6.81
CA ALA A 344 33.75 -8.74 -6.77
C ALA A 344 34.63 -7.87 -7.68
N THR A 345 35.96 -8.09 -7.66
CA THR A 345 36.92 -7.28 -8.43
C THR A 345 36.74 -7.35 -9.96
N ASP A 346 36.02 -8.36 -10.45
CA ASP A 346 35.67 -8.55 -11.86
C ASP A 346 34.29 -7.94 -12.23
N GLY A 347 33.60 -7.34 -11.25
CA GLY A 347 32.27 -6.75 -11.41
C GLY A 347 31.12 -7.74 -11.28
N ARG A 348 31.38 -9.03 -11.03
CA ARG A 348 30.33 -10.04 -10.81
C ARG A 348 29.86 -10.06 -9.37
N ASP A 349 28.81 -10.84 -9.09
CA ASP A 349 28.25 -11.03 -7.74
C ASP A 349 29.31 -11.55 -6.75
N ASN A 350 29.43 -10.87 -5.60
CA ASN A 350 30.36 -11.23 -4.54
C ASN A 350 29.73 -12.08 -3.42
N GLY A 351 28.51 -12.56 -3.62
CA GLY A 351 27.81 -13.39 -2.63
C GLY A 351 27.43 -12.60 -1.38
N VAL A 352 26.84 -11.42 -1.55
CA VAL A 352 26.32 -10.57 -0.47
C VAL A 352 24.83 -10.34 -0.71
N ARG A 353 23.99 -10.51 0.32
CA ARG A 353 22.56 -10.16 0.28
C ARG A 353 22.20 -9.34 1.51
N LEU A 354 21.36 -8.34 1.29
CA LEU A 354 20.66 -7.62 2.35
C LEU A 354 19.26 -8.19 2.47
N LEU A 355 18.81 -8.42 3.70
CA LEU A 355 17.46 -8.86 4.01
C LEU A 355 17.22 -8.69 5.51
N ASP A 356 15.97 -8.53 5.93
CA ASP A 356 15.59 -8.56 7.34
C ASP A 356 15.47 -10.03 7.79
N ILE A 357 16.48 -10.55 8.49
CA ILE A 357 16.56 -12.00 8.75
C ILE A 357 15.72 -12.37 9.97
N ASP A 358 15.66 -11.50 10.98
CA ASP A 358 14.96 -11.73 12.25
C ASP A 358 13.64 -10.95 12.40
N HIS A 359 13.21 -10.29 11.33
CA HIS A 359 11.93 -9.60 11.20
C HIS A 359 11.79 -8.44 12.21
N ASP A 360 12.86 -7.68 12.40
CA ASP A 360 12.91 -6.53 13.31
C ASP A 360 12.67 -5.17 12.61
N GLY A 361 12.47 -5.18 11.29
CA GLY A 361 12.21 -4.00 10.46
C GLY A 361 13.48 -3.25 10.06
N TYR A 362 14.66 -3.85 10.21
CA TYR A 362 15.95 -3.31 9.78
C TYR A 362 16.71 -4.30 8.88
N MET A 363 17.57 -3.74 8.03
CA MET A 363 18.39 -4.55 7.12
C MET A 363 19.53 -5.27 7.84
N ASP A 364 19.58 -6.59 7.65
CA ASP A 364 20.71 -7.46 7.97
C ASP A 364 21.50 -7.85 6.73
N VAL A 365 22.63 -8.52 6.91
CA VAL A 365 23.52 -8.93 5.82
C VAL A 365 23.91 -10.40 5.93
N VAL A 366 23.77 -11.15 4.85
CA VAL A 366 24.44 -12.45 4.68
C VAL A 366 25.54 -12.37 3.64
N ILE A 367 26.67 -13.00 3.95
CA ILE A 367 27.87 -13.08 3.12
C ILE A 367 28.20 -14.56 2.96
N GLY A 368 28.40 -15.01 1.73
CA GLY A 368 28.72 -16.38 1.40
C GLY A 368 29.58 -16.46 0.14
N ASN A 369 30.85 -16.12 0.27
CA ASN A 369 31.84 -16.20 -0.81
C ASN A 369 33.05 -17.04 -0.38
N GLU A 370 34.08 -17.10 -1.22
CA GLU A 370 35.29 -17.88 -0.99
C GLU A 370 36.12 -17.41 0.21
N HIS A 371 35.87 -16.19 0.69
CA HIS A 371 36.61 -15.58 1.80
C HIS A 371 35.87 -15.67 3.13
N ARG A 372 34.53 -15.55 3.12
CA ARG A 372 33.71 -15.50 4.33
C ARG A 372 32.35 -16.17 4.14
N ARG A 373 31.87 -16.76 5.24
CA ARG A 373 30.47 -17.18 5.41
C ARG A 373 29.94 -16.64 6.72
N GLN A 374 29.11 -15.60 6.65
CA GLN A 374 28.72 -14.82 7.82
C GLN A 374 27.29 -14.29 7.70
N THR A 375 26.56 -14.32 8.80
CA THR A 375 25.32 -13.56 9.00
C THR A 375 25.62 -12.40 9.93
N ARG A 376 25.25 -11.18 9.55
CA ARG A 376 25.39 -9.97 10.36
C ARG A 376 24.01 -9.43 10.66
N LEU A 377 23.66 -9.39 11.94
CA LEU A 377 22.38 -8.90 12.43
C LEU A 377 22.54 -7.52 13.04
N TRP A 378 21.73 -6.57 12.63
CA TRP A 378 21.69 -5.25 13.26
C TRP A 378 20.87 -5.30 14.55
N SER A 379 21.23 -4.47 15.53
CA SER A 379 20.42 -4.30 16.73
C SER A 379 20.07 -2.82 16.86
N PRO A 380 18.85 -2.40 16.49
CA PRO A 380 18.45 -0.99 16.55
C PRO A 380 18.48 -0.45 17.97
N LYS A 381 18.24 -1.31 18.98
CA LYS A 381 18.31 -0.95 20.40
C LYS A 381 19.71 -0.60 20.87
N SER A 382 20.74 -1.28 20.35
CA SER A 382 22.12 -1.09 20.82
C SER A 382 23.01 -0.35 19.82
N GLY A 383 22.56 -0.17 18.58
CA GLY A 383 23.34 0.42 17.49
C GLY A 383 24.56 -0.42 17.12
N ARG A 384 24.48 -1.75 17.22
CA ARG A 384 25.62 -2.67 17.02
C ARG A 384 25.27 -3.87 16.17
N TRP A 385 26.26 -4.33 15.41
CA TRP A 385 26.21 -5.56 14.65
C TRP A 385 26.55 -6.78 15.51
N ARG A 386 25.70 -7.80 15.47
CA ARG A 386 26.00 -9.16 15.95
C ARG A 386 26.36 -10.04 14.75
N THR A 387 27.39 -10.87 14.91
CA THR A 387 27.87 -11.74 13.83
C THR A 387 27.68 -13.21 14.19
N LEU A 388 27.17 -13.98 13.25
CA LEU A 388 26.93 -15.43 13.32
C LEU A 388 27.50 -16.12 12.08
N GLU A 389 27.63 -17.44 12.14
CA GLU A 389 28.01 -18.26 10.98
C GLU A 389 26.84 -18.36 9.99
N PHE A 390 27.15 -18.31 8.69
CA PHE A 390 26.19 -18.58 7.60
C PHE A 390 26.50 -19.96 6.99
N PRO A 391 25.49 -20.83 6.76
CA PRO A 391 25.73 -22.25 6.51
C PRO A 391 26.24 -22.58 5.10
N VAL A 392 26.02 -21.72 4.10
CA VAL A 392 26.26 -22.05 2.68
C VAL A 392 27.05 -20.96 1.95
N ALA A 393 27.62 -21.30 0.80
CA ALA A 393 28.12 -20.30 -0.15
C ALA A 393 26.96 -19.78 -1.00
N LEU A 394 26.91 -18.45 -1.21
CA LEU A 394 26.00 -17.78 -2.15
C LEU A 394 26.58 -17.73 -3.56
N VAL A 395 27.91 -17.68 -3.67
CA VAL A 395 28.65 -17.79 -4.93
C VAL A 395 29.78 -18.80 -4.79
N ASP A 396 30.09 -19.51 -5.87
CA ASP A 396 31.28 -20.34 -6.01
C ASP A 396 32.17 -19.88 -7.17
N ILE A 397 33.38 -20.43 -7.26
CA ILE A 397 34.30 -20.19 -8.36
C ILE A 397 34.54 -21.54 -9.04
N ASP A 398 34.27 -21.63 -10.34
CA ASP A 398 34.52 -22.84 -11.12
C ASP A 398 36.01 -23.07 -11.43
N ALA A 399 36.33 -24.20 -12.06
CA ALA A 399 37.71 -24.57 -12.37
C ALA A 399 38.38 -23.57 -13.33
N GLU A 400 37.58 -22.86 -14.12
CA GLU A 400 38.00 -21.82 -15.07
C GLU A 400 38.13 -20.43 -14.41
N GLY A 401 37.82 -20.30 -13.11
CA GLY A 401 37.91 -19.06 -12.36
C GLY A 401 36.67 -18.16 -12.48
N ASN A 402 35.57 -18.64 -13.06
CA ASN A 402 34.33 -17.88 -13.15
C ASN A 402 33.51 -17.98 -11.87
N ARG A 403 33.05 -16.84 -11.39
CA ARG A 403 32.03 -16.78 -10.32
C ARG A 403 30.66 -17.25 -10.82
N ARG A 404 29.97 -18.09 -10.04
CA ARG A 404 28.62 -18.58 -10.34
C ARG A 404 27.71 -18.48 -9.12
N ASP A 405 26.42 -18.22 -9.36
CA ASP A 405 25.37 -18.29 -8.33
C ASP A 405 25.14 -19.75 -7.94
N THR A 406 25.22 -20.07 -6.64
CA THR A 406 25.01 -21.42 -6.12
C THR A 406 23.53 -21.81 -6.07
N GLY A 407 22.61 -20.88 -6.32
CA GLY A 407 21.17 -21.12 -6.34
C GLY A 407 20.52 -21.02 -4.96
N VAL A 408 21.05 -20.22 -4.04
CA VAL A 408 20.39 -20.02 -2.74
C VAL A 408 19.09 -19.23 -2.93
N ARG A 409 18.01 -19.69 -2.30
CA ARG A 409 16.68 -19.06 -2.30
C ARG A 409 16.23 -18.80 -0.87
N PHE A 410 15.64 -17.62 -0.66
CA PHE A 410 15.12 -17.19 0.63
C PHE A 410 13.59 -17.14 0.60
N GLY A 411 12.97 -17.45 1.72
CA GLY A 411 11.52 -17.39 1.92
C GLY A 411 11.20 -17.27 3.40
N THR A 412 9.94 -17.40 3.77
CA THR A 412 9.51 -17.30 5.18
C THR A 412 8.75 -18.54 5.64
N SER A 413 8.66 -18.68 6.96
CA SER A 413 7.81 -19.67 7.63
C SER A 413 7.38 -19.14 9.00
N ASN A 414 6.60 -19.94 9.73
CA ASN A 414 6.06 -19.61 11.05
C ASN A 414 5.22 -18.32 11.04
N GLY A 415 4.35 -18.16 10.03
CA GLY A 415 3.54 -16.96 9.82
C GLY A 415 4.38 -15.72 9.49
N GLY A 416 5.40 -15.89 8.65
CA GLY A 416 6.29 -14.82 8.17
C GLY A 416 7.47 -14.47 9.09
N ARG A 417 7.48 -15.00 10.31
CA ARG A 417 8.46 -14.64 11.36
C ARG A 417 9.84 -15.25 11.17
N ASP A 418 9.91 -16.49 10.69
CA ASP A 418 11.17 -17.20 10.54
C ASP A 418 11.66 -17.10 9.09
N THR A 419 12.95 -16.87 8.88
CA THR A 419 13.56 -16.85 7.54
C THR A 419 13.97 -18.26 7.11
N LEU A 420 13.57 -18.68 5.91
CA LEU A 420 13.99 -19.91 5.25
C LEU A 420 15.15 -19.66 4.29
N LEU A 421 16.01 -20.67 4.17
CA LEU A 421 17.07 -20.75 3.18
C LEU A 421 17.05 -22.12 2.52
N PHE A 422 16.94 -22.18 1.20
CA PHE A 422 16.95 -23.42 0.42
C PHE A 422 18.03 -23.37 -0.66
N VAL A 423 18.80 -24.45 -0.80
CA VAL A 423 19.73 -24.62 -1.92
C VAL A 423 19.85 -26.10 -2.25
N HIS A 424 19.85 -26.39 -3.55
CA HIS A 424 20.17 -27.69 -4.09
C HIS A 424 20.92 -27.56 -5.40
N ASN A 425 22.19 -27.94 -5.37
CA ASN A 425 23.11 -28.00 -6.50
C ASN A 425 24.01 -29.24 -6.36
N GLU A 426 25.05 -29.35 -7.20
CA GLU A 426 25.96 -30.50 -7.24
C GLU A 426 26.77 -30.71 -5.95
N THR A 427 26.95 -29.66 -5.16
CA THR A 427 27.84 -29.65 -3.98
C THR A 427 27.09 -29.49 -2.66
N THR A 428 25.90 -28.88 -2.68
CA THR A 428 25.15 -28.49 -1.50
C THR A 428 23.67 -28.81 -1.69
N ALA A 429 23.08 -29.52 -0.73
CA ALA A 429 21.65 -29.84 -0.70
C ALA A 429 21.11 -29.68 0.73
N GLY A 430 20.31 -28.64 0.97
CA GLY A 430 19.77 -28.39 2.30
C GLY A 430 18.69 -27.32 2.37
N LEU A 431 18.00 -27.32 3.51
CA LEU A 431 17.02 -26.33 3.93
C LEU A 431 17.41 -25.88 5.34
N TRP A 432 17.45 -24.58 5.60
CA TRP A 432 17.71 -24.01 6.91
C TRP A 432 16.61 -23.03 7.31
N THR A 433 16.39 -22.90 8.61
CA THR A 433 15.48 -21.92 9.20
C THR A 433 16.24 -21.06 10.21
N PHE A 434 15.96 -19.75 10.20
CA PHE A 434 16.48 -18.80 11.17
C PHE A 434 15.33 -18.22 11.99
N GLY A 435 15.31 -18.53 13.29
CA GLY A 435 14.34 -18.01 14.27
C GLY A 435 14.96 -17.11 15.34
N GLY A 436 16.02 -16.34 15.01
CA GLY A 436 16.56 -15.28 15.88
C GLY A 436 17.94 -15.51 16.51
N SER A 437 18.48 -16.73 16.51
CA SER A 437 19.75 -17.04 17.22
C SER A 437 20.83 -17.71 16.37
N ARG A 438 20.46 -18.60 15.45
CA ARG A 438 21.34 -19.31 14.52
C ARG A 438 20.54 -19.95 13.40
N TRP A 439 21.21 -20.29 12.30
CA TRP A 439 20.64 -21.15 11.27
C TRP A 439 20.54 -22.59 11.76
N LEU A 440 19.35 -23.18 11.62
CA LEU A 440 19.06 -24.57 11.95
C LEU A 440 18.80 -25.35 10.67
N GLU A 441 19.62 -26.36 10.39
CA GLU A 441 19.43 -27.25 9.23
C GLU A 441 18.24 -28.19 9.47
N ALA A 442 17.44 -28.38 8.42
CA ALA A 442 16.34 -29.32 8.41
C ALA A 442 16.82 -30.77 8.55
N SER A 443 16.04 -31.59 9.24
CA SER A 443 16.28 -33.02 9.41
C SER A 443 16.28 -33.76 8.07
N ARG A 444 16.83 -34.98 8.05
CA ARG A 444 16.85 -35.84 6.87
C ARG A 444 15.46 -36.07 6.27
N GLU A 445 14.45 -36.32 7.11
CA GLU A 445 13.07 -36.54 6.67
C GLU A 445 12.49 -35.32 5.95
N GLN A 446 12.72 -34.12 6.49
CA GLN A 446 12.29 -32.87 5.88
C GLN A 446 12.95 -32.63 4.51
N ARG A 447 14.22 -33.02 4.38
CA ARG A 447 14.94 -32.96 3.10
C ARG A 447 14.42 -33.96 2.08
N GLU A 448 14.16 -35.21 2.46
CA GLU A 448 13.60 -36.24 1.58
C GLU A 448 12.25 -35.82 0.97
N ARG A 449 11.35 -35.21 1.77
CA ARG A 449 10.02 -34.78 1.28
C ARG A 449 10.05 -33.57 0.32
N LEU A 450 11.08 -32.72 0.42
CA LEU A 450 11.37 -31.68 -0.58
C LEU A 450 11.97 -32.22 -1.88
N GLY A 451 12.23 -33.53 -1.97
CA GLY A 451 12.97 -34.10 -3.10
C GLY A 451 14.44 -33.67 -3.11
N LEU A 452 15.02 -33.26 -1.97
CA LEU A 452 16.45 -32.97 -1.86
C LEU A 452 17.30 -34.24 -1.91
N LEU A 453 16.74 -35.38 -1.49
CA LEU A 453 17.47 -36.64 -1.35
C LEU A 453 16.87 -37.78 -2.20
N THR A 454 15.73 -37.54 -2.85
CA THR A 454 14.99 -38.55 -3.63
C THR A 454 14.34 -37.94 -4.87
N ALA A 455 14.20 -38.78 -5.90
CA ALA A 455 13.61 -38.54 -7.21
C ALA A 455 12.10 -38.23 -7.16
N THR A 456 11.66 -36.97 -7.20
CA THR A 456 10.21 -36.65 -7.14
C THR A 456 9.74 -35.51 -8.05
N GLU A 457 10.40 -35.28 -9.20
CA GLU A 457 9.74 -34.66 -10.36
C GLU A 457 8.85 -35.70 -11.10
N PRO A 458 7.92 -35.29 -12.00
CA PRO A 458 7.20 -36.23 -12.88
C PRO A 458 8.13 -37.15 -13.69
N THR A 459 9.39 -36.76 -13.83
CA THR A 459 10.50 -37.46 -14.50
C THR A 459 11.38 -38.29 -13.54
N GLY A 460 11.17 -38.21 -12.22
CA GLY A 460 12.02 -38.86 -11.21
C GLY A 460 13.35 -38.15 -10.92
N SER A 461 13.43 -36.82 -11.05
CA SER A 461 14.64 -36.05 -10.71
C SER A 461 14.48 -35.27 -9.40
N PRO A 462 15.56 -34.98 -8.66
CA PRO A 462 15.54 -34.07 -7.50
C PRO A 462 15.23 -32.61 -7.90
N VAL A 463 14.64 -31.82 -6.99
CA VAL A 463 14.40 -30.39 -7.21
C VAL A 463 15.70 -29.60 -7.01
N PHE A 464 16.34 -29.21 -8.10
CA PHE A 464 17.52 -28.35 -8.07
C PHE A 464 17.13 -26.87 -8.04
N THR A 465 17.88 -26.05 -7.30
CA THR A 465 17.78 -24.58 -7.38
C THR A 465 18.78 -24.00 -8.37
N SER A 466 19.94 -24.66 -8.53
CA SER A 466 20.94 -24.38 -9.56
C SER A 466 21.57 -25.69 -10.02
N GLN A 467 21.96 -25.77 -11.29
CA GLN A 467 22.70 -26.90 -11.84
C GLN A 467 23.66 -26.39 -12.92
N THR A 468 24.94 -26.74 -12.80
CA THR A 468 26.05 -26.31 -13.67
C THR A 468 26.16 -24.79 -13.77
N GLY A 469 25.82 -24.09 -12.68
CA GLY A 469 25.78 -22.63 -12.60
C GLY A 469 24.56 -21.97 -13.26
N ARG A 470 23.57 -22.77 -13.71
CA ARG A 470 22.33 -22.28 -14.30
C ARG A 470 21.21 -22.34 -13.27
N ASP A 471 20.44 -21.26 -13.16
CA ASP A 471 19.21 -21.26 -12.36
C ASP A 471 18.23 -22.31 -12.89
N ARG A 472 17.59 -23.05 -11.98
CA ARG A 472 16.61 -24.09 -12.30
C ARG A 472 15.17 -23.67 -12.02
N GLY A 473 14.95 -22.40 -11.69
CA GLY A 473 13.61 -21.81 -11.62
C GLY A 473 12.85 -22.16 -10.34
N ALA A 474 13.57 -22.46 -9.25
CA ALA A 474 12.98 -22.62 -7.93
C ALA A 474 12.84 -21.24 -7.23
N ARG A 475 11.66 -20.92 -6.68
CA ARG A 475 11.35 -19.67 -5.98
C ARG A 475 10.44 -19.93 -4.78
N PHE A 476 10.66 -19.22 -3.68
CA PHE A 476 9.70 -19.19 -2.58
C PHE A 476 8.70 -18.05 -2.79
N ARG A 477 7.42 -18.33 -2.64
CA ARG A 477 6.34 -17.35 -2.63
C ARG A 477 5.28 -17.80 -1.63
N ASP A 478 4.85 -16.89 -0.77
CA ASP A 478 3.63 -17.07 0.01
C ASP A 478 2.45 -16.83 -0.93
N LEU A 479 1.83 -17.91 -1.40
CA LEU A 479 0.77 -17.82 -2.40
C LEU A 479 -0.56 -17.45 -1.79
N ASN A 480 -0.77 -17.68 -0.49
CA ASN A 480 -2.07 -17.55 0.18
C ASN A 480 -2.11 -16.50 1.30
N GLY A 481 -1.01 -15.80 1.54
CA GLY A 481 -0.89 -14.74 2.53
C GLY A 481 -0.85 -15.23 3.97
N ASP A 482 -0.53 -16.51 4.22
CA ASP A 482 -0.49 -17.08 5.57
C ASP A 482 0.89 -16.97 6.26
N GLY A 483 1.86 -16.37 5.56
CA GLY A 483 3.24 -16.15 5.99
C GLY A 483 4.15 -17.37 5.80
N GLU A 484 3.66 -18.49 5.29
CA GLU A 484 4.46 -19.63 4.87
C GLU A 484 4.70 -19.59 3.35
N CYS A 485 5.96 -19.60 2.94
CA CYS A 485 6.22 -19.70 1.51
C CYS A 485 6.02 -21.12 0.99
N GLU A 486 5.22 -21.25 -0.07
CA GLU A 486 5.29 -22.33 -1.04
C GLU A 486 6.59 -22.27 -1.85
N LEU A 487 7.08 -23.45 -2.26
CA LEU A 487 8.16 -23.57 -3.23
C LEU A 487 7.57 -23.81 -4.62
N ILE A 488 7.88 -22.92 -5.55
CA ILE A 488 7.46 -23.00 -6.96
C ILE A 488 8.67 -23.37 -7.80
N VAL A 489 8.51 -24.35 -8.68
CA VAL A 489 9.50 -24.75 -9.69
C VAL A 489 8.89 -24.52 -11.07
N GLY A 490 9.56 -23.73 -11.91
CA GLY A 490 9.09 -23.42 -13.26
C GLY A 490 10.23 -23.27 -14.26
N ASN A 491 10.49 -24.32 -15.03
CA ASN A 491 11.50 -24.34 -16.10
C ASN A 491 10.99 -25.17 -17.31
N GLU A 492 11.84 -25.41 -18.31
CA GLU A 492 11.46 -26.21 -19.50
C GLU A 492 11.11 -27.67 -19.16
N ALA A 493 11.79 -28.26 -18.18
CA ALA A 493 11.64 -29.67 -17.82
C ALA A 493 10.54 -29.92 -16.76
N ALA A 494 10.24 -28.93 -15.93
CA ALA A 494 9.37 -29.09 -14.77
C ALA A 494 8.53 -27.85 -14.46
N SER A 495 7.28 -28.10 -14.03
CA SER A 495 6.37 -27.12 -13.42
C SER A 495 5.66 -27.77 -12.23
N ALA A 496 5.89 -27.27 -11.03
CA ALA A 496 5.33 -27.83 -9.79
C ALA A 496 5.28 -26.79 -8.67
N VAL A 497 4.32 -26.94 -7.76
CA VAL A 497 4.22 -26.18 -6.52
C VAL A 497 4.24 -27.13 -5.32
N PHE A 498 4.92 -26.73 -4.25
CA PHE A 498 5.00 -27.48 -3.01
C PHE A 498 4.62 -26.58 -1.84
N ALA A 499 3.76 -27.05 -0.93
CA ALA A 499 3.38 -26.34 0.29
C ALA A 499 3.84 -27.09 1.53
N ARG A 500 4.04 -26.36 2.62
CA ARG A 500 4.46 -26.93 3.90
C ARG A 500 3.27 -27.49 4.66
N ASN A 501 3.23 -28.80 4.86
CA ASN A 501 2.22 -29.46 5.69
C ASN A 501 2.52 -29.20 7.18
N ARG A 502 1.55 -28.69 7.95
CA ARG A 502 1.69 -28.46 9.41
C ARG A 502 1.15 -29.61 10.26
N ILE A 503 0.32 -30.49 9.69
CA ILE A 503 -0.35 -31.60 10.38
C ILE A 503 0.60 -32.79 10.55
N ASN A 504 1.42 -33.08 9.53
CA ASN A 504 2.31 -34.25 9.48
C ASN A 504 3.79 -33.93 9.79
N GLY A 505 4.04 -32.87 10.56
CA GLY A 505 5.36 -32.28 10.79
C GLY A 505 5.78 -31.33 9.64
N PRO A 506 6.72 -30.38 9.89
CA PRO A 506 7.06 -29.28 8.98
C PRO A 506 7.77 -29.75 7.71
N THR A 507 7.01 -30.29 6.75
CA THR A 507 7.53 -30.91 5.53
C THR A 507 6.80 -30.38 4.31
N TYR A 508 7.51 -30.17 3.20
CA TYR A 508 6.89 -29.76 1.95
C TYR A 508 6.29 -30.95 1.19
N GLU A 509 5.10 -30.75 0.65
CA GLU A 509 4.35 -31.72 -0.13
C GLU A 509 3.94 -31.09 -1.47
N ARG A 510 4.02 -31.87 -2.55
CA ARG A 510 3.63 -31.41 -3.88
C ARG A 510 2.13 -31.20 -3.95
N LEU A 511 1.71 -30.05 -4.47
CA LEU A 511 0.30 -29.72 -4.68
C LEU A 511 -0.22 -30.28 -6.02
N GLY A 512 -1.54 -30.33 -6.14
CA GLY A 512 -2.24 -30.83 -7.34
C GLY A 512 -2.26 -29.87 -8.54
N PHE A 513 -1.65 -28.69 -8.42
CA PHE A 513 -1.59 -27.67 -9.46
C PHE A 513 -0.14 -27.20 -9.71
N ALA A 514 0.04 -26.46 -10.80
CA ALA A 514 1.33 -25.95 -11.27
C ALA A 514 1.16 -24.57 -11.92
N LEU A 515 2.25 -23.97 -12.41
CA LEU A 515 2.16 -22.74 -13.21
C LEU A 515 1.32 -22.98 -14.49
N PRO A 516 0.60 -21.95 -14.98
CA PRO A 516 -0.16 -22.05 -16.23
C PRO A 516 0.68 -22.51 -17.43
N GLU A 517 0.01 -23.05 -18.45
CA GLU A 517 0.67 -23.43 -19.70
C GLU A 517 1.41 -22.22 -20.33
N GLY A 518 2.68 -22.41 -20.70
CA GLY A 518 3.54 -21.35 -21.24
C GLY A 518 4.25 -20.49 -20.20
N ALA A 519 3.79 -20.49 -18.93
CA ALA A 519 4.44 -19.78 -17.85
C ALA A 519 5.67 -20.55 -17.34
N ARG A 520 6.83 -19.88 -17.31
CA ARG A 520 8.09 -20.43 -16.78
C ARG A 520 8.87 -19.33 -16.06
N ILE A 521 9.55 -19.67 -14.98
CA ILE A 521 10.43 -18.74 -14.25
C ILE A 521 11.73 -18.54 -15.06
N VAL A 522 12.32 -19.64 -15.53
CA VAL A 522 13.53 -19.61 -16.36
C VAL A 522 13.44 -20.53 -17.59
N GLY A 523 14.21 -20.20 -18.63
CA GLY A 523 14.40 -21.05 -19.81
C GLY A 523 15.48 -22.12 -19.62
N ALA A 524 15.79 -22.88 -20.68
CA ALA A 524 16.76 -23.99 -20.68
C ALA A 524 18.17 -23.60 -20.17
N GLU A 525 18.58 -22.36 -20.44
CA GLU A 525 19.88 -21.81 -20.05
C GLU A 525 19.85 -21.15 -18.66
N GLY A 526 18.75 -21.28 -17.90
CA GLY A 526 18.58 -20.65 -16.59
C GLY A 526 18.40 -19.13 -16.63
N ARG A 527 18.02 -18.60 -17.80
CA ARG A 527 17.76 -17.16 -18.00
C ARG A 527 16.27 -16.84 -17.84
N ASP A 528 15.95 -15.59 -17.52
CA ASP A 528 14.58 -15.10 -17.35
C ASP A 528 13.66 -15.52 -18.51
N ALA A 529 12.57 -16.21 -18.21
CA ALA A 529 11.58 -16.65 -19.19
C ALA A 529 10.36 -15.70 -19.27
N GLY A 530 10.38 -14.59 -18.54
CA GLY A 530 9.41 -13.50 -18.65
C GLY A 530 8.18 -13.66 -17.77
N LEU A 531 8.23 -14.48 -16.72
CA LEU A 531 7.18 -14.60 -15.70
C LEU A 531 7.42 -13.62 -14.55
N ARG A 532 6.35 -13.00 -14.06
CA ARG A 532 6.32 -12.14 -12.88
C ARG A 532 5.09 -12.50 -12.03
N PHE A 533 5.26 -12.42 -10.73
CA PHE A 533 4.16 -12.57 -9.76
C PHE A 533 3.67 -11.18 -9.37
N VAL A 534 2.35 -10.98 -9.42
CA VAL A 534 1.70 -9.68 -9.23
C VAL A 534 0.30 -9.93 -8.67
N ASP A 535 -0.08 -9.34 -7.55
CA ASP A 535 -1.47 -9.31 -7.08
C ASP A 535 -2.27 -8.27 -7.89
N LEU A 536 -2.94 -8.71 -8.97
CA LEU A 536 -3.61 -7.85 -9.94
C LEU A 536 -5.02 -7.43 -9.49
N ASP A 537 -5.78 -8.34 -8.87
CA ASP A 537 -7.12 -8.05 -8.36
C ASP A 537 -7.13 -7.62 -6.86
N GLU A 538 -5.94 -7.49 -6.26
CA GLU A 538 -5.68 -7.02 -4.89
C GLU A 538 -6.40 -7.89 -3.84
N ASP A 539 -6.56 -9.18 -4.10
CA ASP A 539 -7.23 -10.12 -3.21
C ASP A 539 -6.26 -10.74 -2.17
N GLY A 540 -4.97 -10.42 -2.26
CA GLY A 540 -3.91 -10.91 -1.40
C GLY A 540 -3.25 -12.20 -1.88
N TYR A 541 -3.66 -12.75 -3.03
CA TYR A 541 -3.01 -13.90 -3.66
C TYR A 541 -2.06 -13.43 -4.78
N GLU A 542 -0.96 -14.14 -4.99
CA GLU A 542 0.00 -13.81 -6.06
C GLU A 542 -0.49 -14.35 -7.42
N ASP A 543 -0.96 -13.46 -8.30
CA ASP A 543 -1.27 -13.81 -9.69
C ASP A 543 -0.02 -13.91 -10.54
N VAL A 544 -0.17 -14.38 -11.77
CA VAL A 544 0.95 -14.48 -12.71
C VAL A 544 0.71 -13.73 -14.00
N VAL A 545 1.74 -12.98 -14.40
CA VAL A 545 1.86 -12.34 -15.71
C VAL A 545 3.10 -12.90 -16.39
N PHE A 546 2.96 -13.38 -17.62
CA PHE A 546 4.11 -13.72 -18.44
C PHE A 546 3.99 -13.20 -19.87
N SER A 547 5.12 -12.85 -20.48
CA SER A 547 5.19 -12.50 -21.89
C SER A 547 6.60 -12.66 -22.43
N ASN A 548 6.78 -13.47 -23.47
CA ASN A 548 8.08 -13.79 -24.04
C ASN A 548 8.01 -14.04 -25.56
N ASP A 549 9.02 -14.70 -26.14
CA ASP A 549 9.08 -15.01 -27.57
C ASP A 549 8.09 -16.11 -28.00
N GLU A 550 7.58 -16.93 -27.06
CA GLU A 550 6.67 -18.05 -27.32
C GLU A 550 5.20 -17.67 -27.13
N GLY A 551 4.88 -16.86 -26.12
CA GLY A 551 3.51 -16.56 -25.72
C GLY A 551 3.41 -15.50 -24.63
N TYR A 552 2.18 -15.11 -24.32
CA TYR A 552 1.87 -14.26 -23.17
C TYR A 552 0.59 -14.72 -22.47
N GLY A 553 0.45 -14.36 -21.19
CA GLY A 553 -0.76 -14.63 -20.43
C GLY A 553 -0.82 -13.93 -19.07
N ILE A 554 -2.03 -13.74 -18.59
CA ILE A 554 -2.38 -13.28 -17.24
C ILE A 554 -3.38 -14.28 -16.66
N TYR A 555 -3.05 -14.83 -15.50
CA TYR A 555 -3.88 -15.80 -14.80
C TYR A 555 -3.95 -15.44 -13.32
N LEU A 556 -5.17 -15.29 -12.82
CA LEU A 556 -5.40 -15.02 -11.40
C LEU A 556 -5.35 -16.31 -10.60
N PHE A 557 -4.80 -16.22 -9.39
CA PHE A 557 -4.87 -17.30 -8.42
C PHE A 557 -6.31 -17.45 -7.93
N ASP A 558 -6.77 -18.68 -7.73
CA ASP A 558 -8.16 -18.95 -7.28
C ASP A 558 -8.19 -19.25 -5.78
N MET A 559 -7.56 -20.35 -5.38
CA MET A 559 -7.40 -20.75 -3.99
C MET A 559 -6.39 -21.87 -3.88
N MET A 560 -5.89 -22.11 -2.67
CA MET A 560 -5.07 -23.28 -2.38
C MET A 560 -5.83 -24.58 -2.72
N GLY A 561 -5.27 -25.33 -3.66
CA GLY A 561 -5.86 -26.57 -4.20
C GLY A 561 -6.23 -26.46 -5.68
N GLN A 562 -6.50 -25.25 -6.18
CA GLN A 562 -6.80 -24.99 -7.59
C GLN A 562 -5.63 -24.32 -8.33
N GLY A 563 -4.99 -23.32 -7.70
CA GLY A 563 -3.90 -22.55 -8.32
C GLY A 563 -4.40 -21.49 -9.30
N TRP A 564 -3.59 -21.19 -10.32
CA TRP A 564 -3.87 -20.17 -11.35
C TRP A 564 -4.82 -20.67 -12.46
N THR A 565 -6.11 -20.82 -12.15
CA THR A 565 -7.13 -21.34 -13.09
C THR A 565 -7.93 -20.24 -13.79
N ARG A 566 -7.93 -19.02 -13.25
CA ARG A 566 -8.72 -17.89 -13.74
C ARG A 566 -7.95 -17.11 -14.82
N LYS A 567 -8.09 -17.54 -16.08
CA LYS A 567 -7.46 -16.86 -17.22
C LYS A 567 -8.11 -15.49 -17.47
N VAL A 568 -7.31 -14.42 -17.45
CA VAL A 568 -7.71 -13.07 -17.87
C VAL A 568 -7.50 -12.91 -19.37
N VAL A 569 -6.27 -13.15 -19.84
CA VAL A 569 -5.88 -13.10 -21.25
C VAL A 569 -4.73 -14.06 -21.51
N ALA A 570 -4.67 -14.65 -22.70
CA ALA A 570 -3.49 -15.39 -23.17
C ALA A 570 -3.49 -15.43 -24.70
N GLY A 571 -2.32 -15.48 -25.31
CA GLY A 571 -2.20 -15.51 -26.77
C GLY A 571 -0.76 -15.61 -27.26
N ARG A 572 -0.57 -15.37 -28.55
CA ARG A 572 0.75 -15.40 -29.20
C ARG A 572 1.32 -13.99 -29.41
N PRO A 573 2.65 -13.81 -29.42
CA PRO A 573 3.24 -12.51 -29.67
C PRO A 573 2.81 -11.95 -31.04
N GLY A 574 2.50 -10.66 -31.10
CA GLY A 574 2.12 -9.95 -32.33
C GLY A 574 0.63 -9.94 -32.65
N GLU A 575 -0.22 -10.64 -31.88
CA GLU A 575 -1.67 -10.49 -31.97
C GLU A 575 -2.13 -9.10 -31.52
N ALA A 576 -3.27 -8.63 -32.03
CA ALA A 576 -3.82 -7.34 -31.63
C ALA A 576 -4.13 -7.34 -30.11
N GLY A 577 -3.59 -6.36 -29.38
CA GLY A 577 -3.73 -6.28 -27.92
C GLY A 577 -2.75 -7.16 -27.12
N ALA A 578 -1.85 -7.91 -27.77
CA ALA A 578 -0.85 -8.73 -27.09
C ALA A 578 -0.02 -7.92 -26.07
N LEU A 579 0.36 -8.54 -24.96
CA LEU A 579 1.26 -7.92 -23.98
C LEU A 579 2.64 -7.69 -24.61
N PRO A 580 3.31 -6.56 -24.35
CA PRO A 580 4.72 -6.42 -24.70
C PRO A 580 5.53 -7.50 -23.97
N LYS A 581 6.65 -7.91 -24.56
CA LYS A 581 7.49 -8.96 -23.98
C LYS A 581 8.07 -8.46 -22.65
N ILE A 582 7.94 -9.28 -21.60
CA ILE A 582 8.64 -9.10 -20.32
C ILE A 582 10.09 -9.58 -20.47
N ALA A 583 10.31 -10.69 -21.17
CA ALA A 583 11.64 -11.18 -21.53
C ALA A 583 11.81 -11.34 -23.04
N ARG A 584 13.00 -11.00 -23.56
CA ARG A 584 13.36 -11.14 -24.99
C ARG A 584 14.65 -11.92 -25.12
N GLY A 585 14.61 -13.11 -25.73
CA GLY A 585 15.81 -13.94 -25.90
C GLY A 585 16.52 -14.28 -24.59
N GLY A 586 15.78 -14.39 -23.49
CA GLY A 586 16.33 -14.63 -22.14
C GLY A 586 16.98 -13.40 -21.49
N THR A 587 16.55 -12.18 -21.84
CA THR A 587 17.00 -10.91 -21.25
C THR A 587 15.82 -10.11 -20.75
N ASN A 588 16.02 -9.32 -19.69
CA ASN A 588 14.98 -8.43 -19.16
C ASN A 588 14.57 -7.41 -20.24
N ASN A 589 13.27 -7.25 -20.52
CA ASN A 589 12.77 -6.37 -21.57
C ASN A 589 12.01 -5.14 -21.04
N GLY A 590 12.33 -4.73 -19.80
CA GLY A 590 11.95 -3.45 -19.22
C GLY A 590 10.55 -3.42 -18.63
N PHE A 591 10.11 -4.52 -18.03
CA PHE A 591 8.83 -4.63 -17.34
C PHE A 591 8.95 -4.38 -15.84
N TRP A 592 7.98 -3.66 -15.27
CA TRP A 592 7.78 -3.56 -13.81
C TRP A 592 6.32 -3.26 -13.48
N VAL A 593 5.98 -3.28 -12.20
CA VAL A 593 4.65 -2.92 -11.68
C VAL A 593 4.77 -1.68 -10.82
N HIS A 594 3.93 -0.67 -11.07
CA HIS A 594 3.92 0.56 -10.28
C HIS A 594 2.57 1.26 -10.41
N SER A 595 2.08 1.86 -9.33
CA SER A 595 0.84 2.65 -9.33
C SER A 595 -0.36 1.92 -9.95
N ARG A 596 -0.53 0.62 -9.68
CA ARG A 596 -1.59 -0.26 -10.25
C ARG A 596 -1.61 -0.33 -11.78
N HIS A 597 -0.42 -0.29 -12.36
CA HIS A 597 -0.23 -0.48 -13.78
C HIS A 597 0.91 -1.48 -14.00
N LEU A 598 0.76 -2.26 -15.07
CA LEU A 598 1.86 -2.96 -15.70
C LEU A 598 2.57 -2.00 -16.64
N TRP A 599 3.89 -1.84 -16.51
CA TRP A 599 4.69 -0.90 -17.30
C TRP A 599 5.70 -1.63 -18.17
N TRP A 600 5.93 -1.10 -19.36
CA TRP A 600 7.09 -1.44 -20.20
C TRP A 600 7.79 -0.19 -20.71
N GLN A 601 9.11 -0.16 -20.52
CA GLN A 601 9.98 0.83 -21.13
C GLN A 601 11.25 0.15 -21.65
N ASN A 602 11.47 0.24 -22.95
CA ASN A 602 12.66 -0.26 -23.63
C ASN A 602 12.90 0.52 -24.94
N GLU A 603 13.94 0.15 -25.69
CA GLU A 603 14.33 0.84 -26.91
C GLU A 603 13.25 0.90 -28.01
N ASP A 604 12.26 0.00 -27.96
CA ASP A 604 11.18 -0.10 -28.94
C ASP A 604 9.91 0.66 -28.52
N THR A 605 9.81 1.08 -27.26
CA THR A 605 8.66 1.86 -26.76
C THR A 605 8.69 3.33 -27.17
N ALA A 606 9.79 3.80 -27.77
CA ALA A 606 9.99 5.18 -28.20
C ALA A 606 8.89 5.78 -29.12
N PRO A 607 8.17 5.03 -29.95
CA PRO A 607 7.06 5.57 -30.75
C PRO A 607 5.75 5.77 -29.97
N LEU A 608 5.64 5.26 -28.73
CA LEU A 608 4.44 5.31 -27.92
C LEU A 608 4.29 6.68 -27.20
N PRO A 609 3.05 7.07 -26.81
CA PRO A 609 2.85 8.21 -25.92
C PRO A 609 3.68 8.08 -24.65
N ASP A 610 4.32 9.17 -24.24
CA ASP A 610 5.23 9.21 -23.08
C ASP A 610 6.38 8.18 -23.12
N LEU A 611 6.64 7.59 -24.31
CA LEU A 611 7.73 6.64 -24.57
C LEU A 611 7.64 5.33 -23.74
N VAL A 612 6.42 4.92 -23.35
CA VAL A 612 6.13 3.74 -22.52
C VAL A 612 4.86 3.02 -22.99
N ASP A 613 4.74 1.72 -22.71
CA ASP A 613 3.45 1.02 -22.66
C ASP A 613 3.03 0.91 -21.18
N ARG A 614 1.77 1.20 -20.89
CA ARG A 614 1.20 1.05 -19.55
C ARG A 614 -0.20 0.50 -19.64
N ARG A 615 -0.53 -0.46 -18.77
CA ARG A 615 -1.85 -1.10 -18.72
C ARG A 615 -2.36 -1.07 -17.29
N SER A 616 -3.47 -0.39 -17.06
CA SER A 616 -4.07 -0.31 -15.72
C SER A 616 -4.65 -1.65 -15.31
N PHE A 617 -4.64 -1.96 -14.02
CA PHE A 617 -5.25 -3.19 -13.50
C PHE A 617 -6.75 -3.22 -13.84
N ASN A 618 -7.43 -2.08 -13.75
CA ASN A 618 -8.85 -1.96 -14.06
C ASN A 618 -9.16 -2.32 -15.52
N ASP A 619 -8.36 -1.83 -16.48
CA ASP A 619 -8.56 -2.14 -17.90
C ASP A 619 -8.28 -3.61 -18.22
N LEU A 620 -7.26 -4.20 -17.59
CA LEU A 620 -6.91 -5.61 -17.74
C LEU A 620 -8.01 -6.54 -17.20
N LEU A 621 -8.64 -6.14 -16.10
CA LEU A 621 -9.66 -6.93 -15.40
C LEU A 621 -11.10 -6.55 -15.74
N LYS A 622 -11.33 -5.71 -16.76
CA LYS A 622 -12.67 -5.18 -17.09
C LYS A 622 -13.71 -6.26 -17.39
N ASP A 623 -13.28 -7.39 -17.97
CA ASP A 623 -14.14 -8.52 -18.35
C ASP A 623 -14.08 -9.68 -17.33
N VAL A 624 -13.48 -9.42 -16.15
CA VAL A 624 -13.32 -10.41 -15.07
C VAL A 624 -14.21 -10.02 -13.90
N GLU A 625 -15.15 -10.89 -13.53
CA GLU A 625 -16.02 -10.65 -12.38
C GLU A 625 -15.18 -10.52 -11.08
N PRO A 626 -15.35 -9.43 -10.29
CA PRO A 626 -14.71 -9.28 -8.99
C PRO A 626 -15.16 -10.37 -8.00
N ARG A 627 -14.21 -10.95 -7.26
CA ARG A 627 -14.50 -11.88 -6.15
C ARG A 627 -14.39 -11.18 -4.80
N ALA A 628 -15.01 -11.80 -3.80
CA ALA A 628 -14.85 -11.42 -2.40
C ALA A 628 -13.39 -11.57 -1.98
N LYS A 629 -12.92 -10.62 -1.17
CA LYS A 629 -11.61 -10.57 -0.56
C LYS A 629 -11.71 -10.94 0.92
N SER A 630 -10.57 -11.26 1.54
CA SER A 630 -10.50 -11.26 3.01
C SER A 630 -10.71 -9.85 3.56
N ALA A 631 -11.07 -9.74 4.84
CA ALA A 631 -11.28 -8.44 5.49
C ALA A 631 -10.00 -7.59 5.43
N GLU A 632 -8.83 -8.19 5.58
CA GLU A 632 -7.53 -7.52 5.49
C GLU A 632 -7.21 -7.05 4.06
N ALA A 633 -7.51 -7.86 3.03
CA ALA A 633 -7.31 -7.49 1.63
C ALA A 633 -8.31 -6.39 1.19
N SER A 634 -9.54 -6.44 1.68
CA SER A 634 -10.53 -5.37 1.47
C SER A 634 -10.09 -4.07 2.15
N LEU A 635 -9.60 -4.13 3.40
CA LEU A 635 -9.04 -2.96 4.10
C LEU A 635 -7.87 -2.34 3.32
N ARG A 636 -6.94 -3.15 2.80
CA ARG A 636 -5.83 -2.66 1.96
C ARG A 636 -6.28 -2.01 0.65
N SER A 637 -7.48 -2.36 0.17
CA SER A 637 -8.08 -1.77 -1.03
C SER A 637 -8.66 -0.36 -0.78
N ILE A 638 -8.80 0.05 0.49
CA ILE A 638 -9.35 1.35 0.88
C ILE A 638 -8.28 2.44 0.81
N ARG A 639 -8.62 3.55 0.15
CA ARG A 639 -7.86 4.80 0.15
C ARG A 639 -8.66 5.84 0.87
N VAL A 640 -8.08 6.40 1.93
CA VAL A 640 -8.64 7.53 2.67
C VAL A 640 -7.83 8.78 2.38
N LYS A 641 -8.43 9.94 2.63
CA LYS A 641 -7.77 11.24 2.60
C LYS A 641 -6.41 11.17 3.33
N PRO A 642 -5.33 11.70 2.74
CA PRO A 642 -4.03 11.72 3.41
C PRO A 642 -4.11 12.39 4.79
N GLY A 643 -3.41 11.82 5.77
CA GLY A 643 -3.48 12.21 7.19
C GLY A 643 -4.57 11.49 8.00
N PHE A 644 -5.28 10.54 7.39
CA PHE A 644 -6.23 9.66 8.04
C PHE A 644 -5.79 8.20 7.91
N GLN A 645 -6.27 7.36 8.82
CA GLN A 645 -6.09 5.91 8.79
C GLN A 645 -7.47 5.25 8.90
N VAL A 646 -7.62 4.08 8.30
CA VAL A 646 -8.79 3.21 8.45
C VAL A 646 -8.36 2.00 9.26
N GLU A 647 -9.18 1.61 10.23
CA GLU A 647 -8.92 0.46 11.10
C GLU A 647 -10.07 -0.53 11.01
N LEU A 648 -9.73 -1.82 10.93
CA LEU A 648 -10.70 -2.91 11.03
C LEU A 648 -10.91 -3.26 12.51
N VAL A 649 -12.13 -3.03 12.98
CA VAL A 649 -12.55 -3.19 14.40
C VAL A 649 -13.41 -4.43 14.65
N ALA A 650 -14.07 -4.94 13.61
CA ALA A 650 -14.82 -6.19 13.61
C ALA A 650 -15.00 -6.68 12.16
N SER A 651 -14.98 -7.99 11.96
CA SER A 651 -15.26 -8.67 10.68
C SER A 651 -15.89 -10.04 10.95
N GLU A 652 -16.24 -10.76 9.89
CA GLU A 652 -16.70 -12.14 10.01
C GLU A 652 -15.70 -13.02 10.78
N PRO A 653 -16.16 -13.90 11.69
CA PRO A 653 -17.56 -14.23 11.99
C PRO A 653 -18.21 -13.41 13.11
N LEU A 654 -17.55 -12.35 13.62
CA LEU A 654 -18.11 -11.52 14.70
C LEU A 654 -19.36 -10.75 14.24
N VAL A 655 -19.35 -10.31 12.98
CA VAL A 655 -20.43 -9.57 12.33
C VAL A 655 -20.57 -10.03 10.87
N GLN A 656 -21.78 -9.97 10.33
CA GLN A 656 -22.15 -10.34 8.95
C GLN A 656 -23.19 -9.37 8.41
N ASP A 657 -23.01 -8.86 7.19
CA ASP A 657 -23.95 -7.94 6.54
C ASP A 657 -24.48 -6.81 7.48
N PRO A 658 -23.60 -6.08 8.20
CA PRO A 658 -24.04 -5.03 9.10
C PRO A 658 -24.65 -3.89 8.30
N ILE A 659 -25.80 -3.39 8.76
CA ILE A 659 -26.42 -2.21 8.16
C ILE A 659 -26.70 -1.09 9.15
N ALA A 660 -26.84 -1.40 10.44
CA ALA A 660 -26.99 -0.37 11.46
C ALA A 660 -26.30 -0.77 12.76
N PHE A 661 -25.74 0.21 13.46
CA PHE A 661 -25.13 0.00 14.77
C PHE A 661 -25.25 1.21 15.69
N ASP A 662 -25.11 0.97 16.99
CA ASP A 662 -25.05 2.01 18.03
C ASP A 662 -24.44 1.46 19.34
N TRP A 663 -24.00 2.33 20.24
CA TRP A 663 -23.31 1.95 21.48
C TRP A 663 -24.20 2.01 22.71
N GLY A 664 -24.20 0.91 23.46
CA GLY A 664 -24.77 0.88 24.80
C GLY A 664 -23.94 1.70 25.79
N ALA A 665 -24.56 2.16 26.88
CA ALA A 665 -23.84 2.84 27.97
C ALA A 665 -22.82 1.92 28.68
N ASP A 666 -22.90 0.61 28.43
CA ASP A 666 -21.96 -0.42 28.89
C ASP A 666 -20.77 -0.64 27.94
N GLY A 667 -20.69 0.12 26.84
CA GLY A 667 -19.62 0.02 25.84
C GLY A 667 -19.86 -1.04 24.77
N LYS A 668 -20.93 -1.83 24.86
CA LYS A 668 -21.27 -2.82 23.83
C LYS A 668 -21.67 -2.14 22.53
N LEU A 669 -21.16 -2.67 21.41
CA LEU A 669 -21.60 -2.27 20.09
C LEU A 669 -22.77 -3.14 19.65
N TRP A 670 -23.97 -2.56 19.61
CA TRP A 670 -25.17 -3.23 19.13
C TRP A 670 -25.26 -3.11 17.62
N VAL A 671 -25.46 -4.24 16.94
CA VAL A 671 -25.43 -4.32 15.47
C VAL A 671 -26.68 -5.03 14.95
N VAL A 672 -27.24 -4.47 13.89
CA VAL A 672 -28.26 -5.09 13.04
C VAL A 672 -27.60 -5.66 11.80
N GLU A 673 -27.87 -6.94 11.56
CA GLU A 673 -27.46 -7.69 10.39
C GLU A 673 -28.65 -7.98 9.49
N MET A 674 -28.48 -7.78 8.18
CA MET A 674 -29.53 -7.95 7.19
C MET A 674 -29.21 -9.09 6.22
N GLY A 675 -28.94 -10.28 6.76
CA GLY A 675 -28.59 -11.47 5.97
C GLY A 675 -29.66 -11.92 4.98
N ASP A 676 -30.91 -11.49 5.18
CA ASP A 676 -32.05 -11.78 4.30
C ASP A 676 -32.22 -10.81 3.12
N TYR A 677 -31.38 -9.78 3.00
CA TYR A 677 -31.44 -8.85 1.86
C TYR A 677 -31.07 -9.53 0.52
N PRO A 678 -31.69 -9.15 -0.62
CA PRO A 678 -32.89 -8.33 -0.76
C PRO A 678 -34.19 -9.14 -0.79
N LEU A 679 -34.13 -10.47 -0.97
CA LEU A 679 -35.29 -11.30 -1.31
C LEU A 679 -35.71 -12.31 -0.23
N GLY A 680 -35.08 -12.32 0.94
CA GLY A 680 -35.26 -13.35 1.97
C GLY A 680 -34.26 -14.50 1.84
N LEU A 681 -34.06 -15.27 2.91
CA LEU A 681 -33.17 -16.45 2.93
C LEU A 681 -33.56 -17.54 1.92
N ASP A 682 -34.81 -17.53 1.44
CA ASP A 682 -35.36 -18.48 0.46
C ASP A 682 -35.72 -17.82 -0.88
N GLY A 683 -35.35 -16.54 -1.07
CA GLY A 683 -35.75 -15.73 -2.22
C GLY A 683 -37.25 -15.40 -2.26
N LYS A 684 -38.01 -15.68 -1.18
CA LYS A 684 -39.46 -15.47 -1.06
C LYS A 684 -39.84 -14.75 0.24
N GLY A 685 -38.89 -14.04 0.83
CA GLY A 685 -39.08 -13.21 2.03
C GLY A 685 -38.92 -13.94 3.36
N LYS A 686 -38.35 -15.16 3.40
CA LYS A 686 -38.03 -15.81 4.69
C LYS A 686 -37.08 -14.93 5.52
N PRO A 687 -37.46 -14.57 6.76
CA PRO A 687 -36.63 -13.75 7.65
C PRO A 687 -35.27 -14.38 7.94
N GLY A 688 -34.26 -13.54 8.00
CA GLY A 688 -32.88 -13.92 8.34
C GLY A 688 -32.09 -12.84 9.03
N GLY A 689 -32.71 -11.69 9.33
CA GLY A 689 -32.08 -10.62 10.07
C GLY A 689 -31.85 -10.95 11.54
N VAL A 690 -30.80 -10.37 12.09
CA VAL A 690 -30.29 -10.64 13.44
C VAL A 690 -29.92 -9.32 14.11
N VAL A 691 -30.13 -9.25 15.42
CA VAL A 691 -29.49 -8.28 16.31
C VAL A 691 -28.48 -9.01 17.17
N ARG A 692 -27.27 -8.47 17.21
CA ARG A 692 -26.19 -8.93 18.09
C ARG A 692 -25.58 -7.76 18.83
N TYR A 693 -24.82 -8.07 19.87
CA TYR A 693 -23.89 -7.12 20.45
C TYR A 693 -22.46 -7.68 20.40
N LEU A 694 -21.50 -6.78 20.22
CA LEU A 694 -20.08 -7.07 20.25
C LEU A 694 -19.46 -6.52 21.53
N GLU A 695 -18.49 -7.26 22.05
CA GLU A 695 -17.70 -6.90 23.24
C GLU A 695 -16.21 -6.89 22.88
N ASP A 696 -15.51 -5.87 23.36
CA ASP A 696 -14.06 -5.80 23.44
C ASP A 696 -13.69 -6.27 24.86
N THR A 697 -13.13 -7.46 25.00
CA THR A 697 -12.90 -8.08 26.31
C THR A 697 -11.52 -7.80 26.88
N ASP A 698 -10.60 -7.28 26.08
CA ASP A 698 -9.24 -6.91 26.49
C ASP A 698 -8.96 -5.39 26.49
N ASN A 699 -9.93 -4.60 26.03
CA ASN A 699 -9.91 -3.13 25.95
C ASN A 699 -8.82 -2.59 25.00
N ASP A 700 -8.55 -3.30 23.90
CA ASP A 700 -7.62 -2.84 22.87
C ASP A 700 -8.27 -1.97 21.77
N GLY A 701 -9.59 -1.78 21.84
CA GLY A 701 -10.39 -1.01 20.87
C GLY A 701 -10.94 -1.86 19.72
N LYS A 702 -10.65 -3.17 19.67
CA LYS A 702 -11.19 -4.12 18.69
C LYS A 702 -12.13 -5.08 19.38
N TYR A 703 -13.25 -5.35 18.72
CA TYR A 703 -14.20 -6.31 19.26
C TYR A 703 -13.68 -7.73 19.03
N ASP A 704 -13.75 -8.57 20.05
CA ASP A 704 -13.23 -9.95 20.04
C ASP A 704 -14.32 -11.00 20.34
N ARG A 705 -15.49 -10.55 20.82
CA ARG A 705 -16.61 -11.42 21.19
C ARG A 705 -17.91 -10.92 20.60
N SER A 706 -18.73 -11.87 20.19
CA SER A 706 -20.02 -11.63 19.54
C SER A 706 -21.11 -12.49 20.17
N THR A 707 -22.26 -11.88 20.49
CA THR A 707 -23.42 -12.58 21.04
C THR A 707 -24.67 -12.27 20.23
N VAL A 708 -25.30 -13.31 19.66
CA VAL A 708 -26.61 -13.19 19.01
C VAL A 708 -27.67 -12.95 20.09
N PHE A 709 -28.26 -11.75 20.07
CA PHE A 709 -29.23 -11.30 21.07
C PHE A 709 -30.68 -11.61 20.65
N LEU A 710 -31.01 -11.37 19.38
CA LEU A 710 -32.34 -11.64 18.82
C LEU A 710 -32.22 -12.03 17.34
N ASP A 711 -32.87 -13.11 16.93
CA ASP A 711 -32.88 -13.61 15.55
C ASP A 711 -34.29 -13.69 14.94
N GLY A 712 -34.36 -14.11 13.67
CA GLY A 712 -35.63 -14.30 12.97
C GLY A 712 -36.36 -13.00 12.65
N LEU A 713 -35.65 -11.88 12.57
CA LEU A 713 -36.19 -10.58 12.18
C LEU A 713 -36.26 -10.50 10.65
N GLY A 714 -37.37 -10.00 10.11
CA GLY A 714 -37.51 -9.79 8.67
C GLY A 714 -36.95 -8.44 8.28
N PHE A 715 -35.84 -8.42 7.54
CA PHE A 715 -35.23 -7.20 6.99
C PHE A 715 -35.13 -6.05 8.02
N PRO A 716 -34.50 -6.25 9.19
CA PRO A 716 -34.31 -5.20 10.20
C PRO A 716 -33.41 -4.10 9.64
N THR A 717 -33.62 -2.84 10.04
CA THR A 717 -33.02 -1.67 9.38
C THR A 717 -32.44 -0.62 10.31
N GLY A 718 -32.59 -0.76 11.63
CA GLY A 718 -32.17 0.26 12.58
C GLY A 718 -32.17 -0.25 14.01
N ILE A 719 -31.24 0.28 14.80
CA ILE A 719 -31.04 -0.06 16.20
C ILE A 719 -30.70 1.17 17.03
N MET A 720 -31.16 1.19 18.28
CA MET A 720 -30.79 2.20 19.26
C MET A 720 -30.89 1.61 20.67
N PRO A 721 -29.81 1.60 21.45
CA PRO A 721 -29.84 1.31 22.87
C PRO A 721 -30.87 2.19 23.59
N TRP A 722 -31.74 1.54 24.36
CA TRP A 722 -32.86 2.19 25.01
C TRP A 722 -33.17 1.47 26.32
N ARG A 723 -33.17 2.20 27.44
CA ARG A 723 -33.37 1.60 28.78
C ARG A 723 -32.38 0.44 29.04
N ASP A 724 -32.90 -0.73 29.41
CA ASP A 724 -32.23 -2.01 29.67
C ASP A 724 -32.10 -2.90 28.42
N GLY A 725 -32.35 -2.36 27.21
CA GLY A 725 -32.32 -3.13 25.97
C GLY A 725 -32.12 -2.26 24.73
N VAL A 726 -32.81 -2.62 23.64
CA VAL A 726 -32.68 -1.94 22.34
C VAL A 726 -34.03 -1.71 21.67
N LEU A 727 -34.16 -0.58 20.98
CA LEU A 727 -35.17 -0.34 19.96
C LEU A 727 -34.69 -0.91 18.63
N ILE A 728 -35.59 -1.56 17.90
CA ILE A 728 -35.29 -2.19 16.62
C ILE A 728 -36.37 -1.77 15.62
N SER A 729 -35.98 -1.24 14.46
CA SER A 729 -36.90 -1.05 13.33
C SER A 729 -36.84 -2.27 12.42
N CYS A 730 -37.96 -2.96 12.26
CA CYS A 730 -38.12 -4.10 11.37
C CYS A 730 -39.56 -4.11 10.86
N ALA A 731 -39.82 -3.41 9.75
CA ALA A 731 -41.16 -3.28 9.18
C ALA A 731 -41.84 -4.66 9.08
N PRO A 732 -43.09 -4.80 9.56
CA PRO A 732 -44.07 -3.75 9.81
C PRO A 732 -44.01 -3.09 11.20
N ASP A 733 -43.01 -3.40 12.03
CA ASP A 733 -42.96 -3.04 13.43
C ASP A 733 -41.73 -2.20 13.84
N ILE A 734 -41.88 -1.43 14.92
CA ILE A 734 -40.78 -0.98 15.78
C ILE A 734 -40.94 -1.72 17.12
N LEU A 735 -39.88 -2.43 17.50
CA LEU A 735 -39.83 -3.29 18.68
C LEU A 735 -38.95 -2.69 19.77
N PHE A 736 -39.25 -3.03 21.02
CA PHE A 736 -38.32 -2.98 22.13
C PHE A 736 -37.97 -4.41 22.54
N ALA A 737 -36.68 -4.72 22.67
CA ALA A 737 -36.20 -6.01 23.12
C ALA A 737 -35.17 -5.85 24.26
N ALA A 738 -35.23 -6.71 25.27
CA ALA A 738 -34.33 -6.66 26.44
C ALA A 738 -34.01 -8.08 26.93
N ASP A 739 -32.86 -8.20 27.59
CA ASP A 739 -32.43 -9.38 28.35
C ASP A 739 -32.50 -9.04 29.85
N ARG A 740 -33.42 -9.70 30.57
CA ARG A 740 -33.67 -9.49 32.00
C ARG A 740 -33.21 -10.63 32.88
N ASP A 741 -32.83 -11.77 32.31
CA ASP A 741 -32.29 -12.91 33.06
C ASP A 741 -30.76 -13.03 32.96
N GLY A 742 -30.14 -12.25 32.06
CA GLY A 742 -28.70 -12.08 31.91
C GLY A 742 -28.02 -13.17 31.10
N ASP A 743 -28.75 -13.92 30.27
CA ASP A 743 -28.19 -14.99 29.45
C ASP A 743 -27.61 -14.51 28.09
N GLY A 744 -27.74 -13.21 27.80
CA GLY A 744 -27.29 -12.57 26.57
C GLY A 744 -28.31 -12.60 25.43
N LYS A 745 -29.53 -13.09 25.67
CA LYS A 745 -30.61 -13.18 24.68
C LYS A 745 -31.84 -12.42 25.11
N ALA A 746 -32.59 -11.92 24.14
CA ALA A 746 -33.83 -11.22 24.41
C ALA A 746 -34.91 -12.18 24.94
N ASP A 747 -35.23 -12.09 26.23
CA ASP A 747 -36.42 -12.71 26.84
C ASP A 747 -37.66 -11.79 26.75
N VAL A 748 -37.43 -10.50 26.53
CA VAL A 748 -38.47 -9.49 26.29
C VAL A 748 -38.48 -9.08 24.82
N ARG A 749 -39.67 -9.13 24.20
CA ARG A 749 -39.95 -8.56 22.87
C ARG A 749 -41.31 -7.90 22.85
N GLU A 750 -41.34 -6.57 22.80
CA GLU A 750 -42.54 -5.74 22.82
C GLU A 750 -42.68 -4.98 21.50
N VAL A 751 -43.82 -5.12 20.82
CA VAL A 751 -44.16 -4.26 19.67
C VAL A 751 -44.66 -2.93 20.20
N LEU A 752 -43.97 -1.83 19.89
CA LEU A 752 -44.38 -0.48 20.32
C LEU A 752 -45.26 0.22 19.28
N PHE A 753 -44.86 0.09 18.01
CA PHE A 753 -45.56 0.67 16.87
C PHE A 753 -45.62 -0.35 15.73
N THR A 754 -46.76 -0.45 15.06
CA THR A 754 -46.98 -1.40 13.95
C THR A 754 -47.71 -0.71 12.79
N GLY A 755 -47.67 -1.31 11.60
CA GLY A 755 -48.35 -0.79 10.40
C GLY A 755 -47.44 -0.03 9.44
N PHE A 756 -46.12 -0.13 9.62
CA PHE A 756 -45.15 0.31 8.61
C PHE A 756 -45.28 -0.58 7.37
N ARG A 757 -45.29 0.03 6.18
CA ARG A 757 -45.34 -0.76 4.95
C ARG A 757 -43.97 -1.39 4.69
N GLU A 758 -43.96 -2.68 4.38
CA GLU A 758 -42.72 -3.41 4.08
C GLU A 758 -42.08 -2.96 2.77
N GLY A 759 -42.85 -2.78 1.69
CA GLY A 759 -42.38 -2.10 0.46
C GLY A 759 -41.02 -2.57 -0.07
N ASN A 760 -40.25 -1.64 -0.64
CA ASN A 760 -38.85 -1.84 -1.02
C ASN A 760 -37.99 -1.90 0.26
N GLN A 761 -37.16 -2.93 0.40
CA GLN A 761 -36.25 -3.16 1.53
C GLN A 761 -35.34 -1.96 1.83
N GLN A 762 -34.95 -1.20 0.81
CA GLN A 762 -34.10 -0.02 0.93
C GLN A 762 -34.83 1.22 1.48
N HIS A 763 -36.16 1.24 1.44
CA HIS A 763 -36.98 2.42 1.73
C HIS A 763 -37.91 2.22 2.94
N ARG A 764 -37.51 1.35 3.87
CA ARG A 764 -38.24 1.07 5.12
C ARG A 764 -37.86 2.08 6.21
N VAL A 765 -38.64 2.12 7.30
CA VAL A 765 -38.30 2.91 8.49
C VAL A 765 -36.91 2.53 9.02
N ASN A 766 -36.06 3.51 9.35
CA ASN A 766 -34.66 3.28 9.75
C ASN A 766 -34.04 4.50 10.47
N GLY A 767 -32.76 4.35 10.87
CA GLY A 767 -31.91 5.48 11.25
C GLY A 767 -32.38 6.26 12.48
N PHE A 768 -32.50 5.57 13.62
CA PHE A 768 -32.86 6.21 14.89
C PHE A 768 -31.79 7.21 15.33
N ASP A 769 -32.23 8.41 15.74
CA ASP A 769 -31.36 9.43 16.33
C ASP A 769 -32.12 10.26 17.38
N LEU A 770 -31.42 10.69 18.44
CA LEU A 770 -32.04 11.37 19.57
C LEU A 770 -32.05 12.89 19.37
N GLY A 771 -33.24 13.49 19.42
CA GLY A 771 -33.42 14.94 19.36
C GLY A 771 -33.15 15.64 20.70
N LEU A 772 -32.77 16.92 20.64
CA LEU A 772 -32.63 17.78 21.83
C LEU A 772 -33.92 17.97 22.62
N ASP A 773 -35.07 17.72 21.98
CA ASP A 773 -36.38 17.77 22.63
C ASP A 773 -36.77 16.44 23.27
N GLY A 774 -35.87 15.47 23.33
CA GLY A 774 -36.05 14.15 23.95
C GLY A 774 -36.92 13.18 23.14
N TRP A 775 -37.24 13.49 21.88
CA TRP A 775 -37.89 12.57 20.95
C TRP A 775 -36.83 11.78 20.17
N VAL A 776 -37.14 10.53 19.83
CA VAL A 776 -36.34 9.74 18.88
C VAL A 776 -36.87 10.03 17.48
N TYR A 777 -36.01 10.37 16.55
CA TYR A 777 -36.33 10.62 15.15
C TYR A 777 -35.94 9.42 14.30
N ALA A 778 -36.67 9.18 13.21
CA ALA A 778 -36.35 8.12 12.26
C ALA A 778 -36.76 8.51 10.84
N ALA A 779 -35.98 8.03 9.87
CA ALA A 779 -36.30 8.08 8.45
C ALA A 779 -37.42 7.07 8.12
N ASN A 780 -38.24 7.35 7.11
CA ASN A 780 -39.36 6.47 6.71
C ASN A 780 -39.34 6.03 5.23
N GLY A 781 -38.37 6.51 4.45
CA GLY A 781 -38.32 6.25 3.01
C GLY A 781 -39.61 6.63 2.29
N ASP A 782 -39.91 5.93 1.18
CA ASP A 782 -41.13 6.09 0.40
C ASP A 782 -42.21 5.04 0.68
N SER A 783 -41.96 4.10 1.60
CA SER A 783 -42.88 3.00 1.89
C SER A 783 -44.17 3.49 2.54
N GLY A 784 -44.08 4.47 3.45
CA GLY A 784 -45.24 5.01 4.17
C GLY A 784 -45.87 4.01 5.13
N GLY A 785 -47.15 4.22 5.46
CA GLY A 785 -47.89 3.36 6.39
C GLY A 785 -48.96 4.13 7.17
N LEU A 786 -49.81 3.36 7.86
CA LEU A 786 -50.76 3.88 8.85
C LEU A 786 -50.36 3.26 10.19
N ILE A 787 -49.59 4.01 10.96
CA ILE A 787 -48.91 3.47 12.13
C ILE A 787 -49.85 3.47 13.31
N ARG A 788 -50.04 2.30 13.93
CA ARG A 788 -50.78 2.14 15.18
C ARG A 788 -49.81 2.02 16.35
N SER A 789 -50.00 2.87 17.36
CA SER A 789 -49.38 2.68 18.67
C SER A 789 -50.06 1.51 19.39
N THR A 790 -49.29 0.53 19.84
CA THR A 790 -49.83 -0.61 20.60
C THR A 790 -50.27 -0.19 22.01
N LYS A 791 -49.64 0.86 22.56
CA LYS A 791 -49.90 1.39 23.90
C LYS A 791 -51.11 2.32 23.95
N THR A 792 -51.25 3.25 23.00
CA THR A 792 -52.34 4.25 23.02
C THR A 792 -53.49 3.91 22.07
N GLY A 793 -53.25 3.05 21.07
CA GLY A 793 -54.20 2.74 20.01
C GLY A 793 -54.33 3.83 18.94
N GLU A 794 -53.62 4.96 19.07
CA GLU A 794 -53.62 6.06 18.10
C GLU A 794 -53.07 5.59 16.75
N GLN A 795 -53.64 6.12 15.66
CA GLN A 795 -53.23 5.83 14.29
C GLN A 795 -52.74 7.08 13.58
N VAL A 796 -51.56 6.99 12.97
CA VAL A 796 -50.88 8.12 12.35
C VAL A 796 -50.47 7.78 10.92
N PRO A 797 -50.99 8.46 9.88
CA PRO A 797 -50.52 8.29 8.51
C PRO A 797 -49.18 8.99 8.32
N ILE A 798 -48.22 8.29 7.70
CA ILE A 798 -46.84 8.78 7.54
C ILE A 798 -46.36 8.80 6.08
N ALA A 799 -47.25 8.66 5.11
CA ALA A 799 -46.88 8.69 3.69
C ALA A 799 -46.19 10.03 3.33
N GLY A 800 -45.00 9.94 2.71
CA GLY A 800 -44.20 11.11 2.34
C GLY A 800 -43.71 11.95 3.53
N ARG A 801 -43.63 11.35 4.72
CA ARG A 801 -43.15 11.96 5.97
C ARG A 801 -42.18 11.02 6.68
N ASP A 802 -41.14 11.59 7.27
CA ASP A 802 -40.32 10.94 8.29
C ASP A 802 -41.13 10.89 9.61
N ILE A 803 -40.54 10.38 10.69
CA ILE A 803 -41.23 10.28 11.97
C ILE A 803 -40.38 10.73 13.15
N ARG A 804 -41.07 11.03 14.25
CA ARG A 804 -40.50 11.10 15.59
C ARG A 804 -41.39 10.39 16.60
N LEU A 805 -40.80 9.80 17.61
CA LEU A 805 -41.49 8.97 18.60
C LEU A 805 -40.99 9.20 20.03
N ARG A 806 -41.92 9.01 20.98
CA ARG A 806 -41.67 8.82 22.41
C ARG A 806 -42.00 7.36 22.71
N PRO A 807 -41.00 6.45 22.68
CA PRO A 807 -41.26 5.01 22.79
C PRO A 807 -42.05 4.68 24.06
N ASP A 808 -41.62 5.30 25.16
CA ASP A 808 -42.14 5.07 26.51
C ASP A 808 -43.56 5.59 26.70
N GLU A 809 -43.93 6.65 26.00
CA GLU A 809 -45.28 7.23 26.04
C GLU A 809 -46.22 6.59 25.00
N GLY A 810 -45.67 5.81 24.05
CA GLY A 810 -46.43 5.27 22.92
C GLY A 810 -46.91 6.34 21.95
N ARG A 811 -46.22 7.48 21.88
CA ARG A 811 -46.57 8.59 20.96
C ARG A 811 -45.69 8.57 19.73
N ILE A 812 -46.30 8.81 18.58
CA ILE A 812 -45.62 8.95 17.30
C ILE A 812 -46.21 10.15 16.56
N GLU A 813 -45.36 10.95 15.95
CA GLU A 813 -45.74 12.11 15.14
C GLU A 813 -44.97 12.05 13.82
N PRO A 814 -45.60 12.39 12.69
CA PRO A 814 -44.87 12.54 11.43
C PRO A 814 -44.04 13.82 11.47
N GLU A 815 -42.94 13.79 10.72
CA GLU A 815 -41.94 14.84 10.63
C GLU A 815 -41.64 15.17 9.16
N SER A 816 -41.15 16.38 8.92
CA SER A 816 -40.73 16.84 7.61
C SER A 816 -39.57 15.99 7.09
N GLY A 817 -39.78 15.38 5.94
CA GLY A 817 -38.77 14.61 5.24
C GLY A 817 -39.36 13.39 4.54
N GLN A 818 -38.57 12.83 3.63
CA GLN A 818 -38.81 11.53 3.04
C GLN A 818 -37.43 10.92 2.84
N THR A 819 -36.70 10.82 3.94
CA THR A 819 -35.31 10.38 3.97
C THR A 819 -35.29 8.88 3.69
N GLN A 820 -34.50 8.45 2.71
CA GLN A 820 -34.44 7.02 2.38
C GLN A 820 -33.67 6.24 3.45
N TYR A 821 -32.49 6.73 3.84
CA TYR A 821 -31.67 6.04 4.83
C TYR A 821 -30.77 6.99 5.63
N GLY A 822 -30.88 6.94 6.96
CA GLY A 822 -30.13 7.77 7.91
C GLY A 822 -30.61 9.22 7.99
N ARG A 823 -31.16 9.61 9.14
CA ARG A 823 -31.57 10.99 9.45
C ARG A 823 -30.80 11.46 10.68
N HIS A 824 -29.92 12.44 10.50
CA HIS A 824 -28.98 12.84 11.55
C HIS A 824 -29.06 14.32 11.90
N ARG A 825 -28.78 14.65 13.16
CA ARG A 825 -28.78 16.03 13.67
C ARG A 825 -27.35 16.52 13.86
N ASP A 826 -27.09 17.81 13.62
CA ASP A 826 -25.89 18.48 14.15
C ASP A 826 -26.05 18.84 15.63
N ASP A 827 -25.09 19.54 16.24
CA ASP A 827 -25.20 19.93 17.65
C ASP A 827 -26.24 21.04 17.93
N TRP A 828 -26.66 21.79 16.91
CA TRP A 828 -27.49 23.00 17.04
C TRP A 828 -28.99 22.78 16.82
N GLY A 829 -29.38 21.70 16.16
CA GLY A 829 -30.79 21.31 16.02
C GLY A 829 -31.18 21.07 14.58
N HIS A 830 -30.23 21.24 13.67
CA HIS A 830 -30.43 21.11 12.24
C HIS A 830 -30.40 19.64 11.88
N TRP A 831 -31.42 19.21 11.15
CA TRP A 831 -31.59 17.83 10.73
C TRP A 831 -31.23 17.70 9.25
N PHE A 832 -30.51 16.62 8.96
CA PHE A 832 -30.04 16.28 7.62
C PHE A 832 -30.59 14.92 7.21
N GLY A 833 -30.93 14.82 5.94
CA GLY A 833 -31.41 13.59 5.31
C GLY A 833 -30.96 13.56 3.86
N GLY A 834 -31.28 12.48 3.16
CA GLY A 834 -30.76 12.15 1.83
C GLY A 834 -31.68 11.20 1.07
N ASN A 835 -31.39 11.04 -0.22
CA ASN A 835 -31.89 9.92 -1.00
C ASN A 835 -30.81 9.49 -2.01
N ASN A 836 -31.07 8.40 -2.71
CA ASN A 836 -30.15 7.77 -3.64
C ASN A 836 -29.55 8.74 -4.69
N SER A 837 -30.28 9.78 -5.12
CA SER A 837 -29.83 10.78 -6.11
C SER A 837 -29.38 12.12 -5.52
N VAL A 838 -29.57 12.35 -4.23
CA VAL A 838 -29.27 13.63 -3.57
C VAL A 838 -28.52 13.37 -2.27
N LEU A 839 -27.23 13.71 -2.30
CA LEU A 839 -26.29 13.55 -1.18
C LEU A 839 -26.87 14.00 0.15
N ALA A 840 -27.42 15.21 0.20
CA ALA A 840 -27.92 15.79 1.43
C ALA A 840 -28.91 16.93 1.23
N TRP A 841 -29.81 17.04 2.20
CA TRP A 841 -30.81 18.08 2.34
C TRP A 841 -30.79 18.52 3.81
N HIS A 842 -30.98 19.81 4.07
CA HIS A 842 -31.30 20.32 5.40
C HIS A 842 -32.81 20.50 5.53
N PHE A 843 -33.41 20.02 6.62
CA PHE A 843 -34.83 20.23 6.91
C PHE A 843 -35.05 21.59 7.60
N VAL A 844 -35.58 22.55 6.84
CA VAL A 844 -35.71 23.96 7.26
C VAL A 844 -36.94 24.17 8.16
N LEU A 845 -38.02 23.43 7.91
CA LEU A 845 -39.30 23.59 8.62
C LEU A 845 -39.76 22.25 9.23
N ALA A 846 -40.04 22.24 10.53
CA ALA A 846 -40.60 21.07 11.19
C ALA A 846 -42.10 20.92 10.90
N GLU A 847 -42.55 19.68 10.71
CA GLU A 847 -43.95 19.36 10.38
C GLU A 847 -44.89 19.82 11.50
N ARG A 848 -44.44 19.72 12.76
CA ARG A 848 -45.21 20.17 13.93
C ARG A 848 -45.58 21.65 13.90
N ASP A 849 -44.72 22.49 13.31
CA ASP A 849 -44.93 23.93 13.26
C ASP A 849 -45.85 24.28 12.09
N LEU A 850 -45.70 23.59 10.96
CA LEU A 850 -46.60 23.70 9.81
C LEU A 850 -48.05 23.33 10.18
N ARG A 851 -48.23 22.27 10.99
CA ARG A 851 -49.56 21.82 11.44
C ARG A 851 -50.31 22.82 12.30
N ARG A 852 -49.62 23.77 12.94
CA ARG A 852 -50.27 24.84 13.71
C ARG A 852 -51.07 25.78 12.80
N ASN A 853 -50.74 25.84 11.51
CA ASN A 853 -51.50 26.59 10.51
C ASN A 853 -51.84 25.72 9.30
N PRO A 854 -52.94 24.96 9.34
CA PRO A 854 -53.32 24.04 8.26
C PRO A 854 -53.68 24.74 6.94
N ARG A 855 -53.73 26.08 6.90
CA ARG A 855 -53.97 26.87 5.67
C ARG A 855 -52.69 27.35 5.02
N PHE A 856 -51.53 27.17 5.67
CA PHE A 856 -50.24 27.53 5.11
C PHE A 856 -49.64 26.33 4.37
N ALA A 857 -49.40 26.50 3.08
CA ALA A 857 -48.72 25.51 2.24
C ALA A 857 -47.28 26.00 1.96
N PRO A 858 -46.25 25.44 2.61
CA PRO A 858 -44.87 25.80 2.30
C PRO A 858 -44.50 25.33 0.89
N SER A 859 -43.59 26.04 0.21
CA SER A 859 -43.12 25.66 -1.12
C SER A 859 -42.27 24.39 -1.10
N ASP A 860 -41.35 24.28 -0.16
CA ASP A 860 -40.60 23.07 0.18
C ASP A 860 -40.17 23.15 1.65
N THR A 861 -40.09 22.02 2.35
CA THR A 861 -39.67 21.97 3.77
C THR A 861 -38.19 21.62 3.93
N LYS A 862 -37.51 21.37 2.80
CA LYS A 862 -36.10 20.95 2.72
C LYS A 862 -35.34 21.79 1.71
N GLN A 863 -34.06 21.98 1.98
CA GLN A 863 -33.11 22.66 1.10
C GLN A 863 -32.03 21.67 0.69
N ARG A 864 -31.85 21.44 -0.62
CA ARG A 864 -30.74 20.65 -1.15
C ARG A 864 -29.42 21.39 -0.92
N LEU A 865 -28.39 20.65 -0.46
CA LEU A 865 -27.11 21.24 -0.09
C LEU A 865 -26.10 21.27 -1.24
N ASP A 866 -25.86 20.14 -1.91
CA ASP A 866 -24.83 20.04 -2.96
C ASP A 866 -25.45 19.79 -4.35
N PRO A 867 -25.26 20.70 -5.34
CA PRO A 867 -25.64 20.45 -6.72
C PRO A 867 -24.67 19.54 -7.47
N ASP A 868 -23.39 19.44 -7.04
CA ASP A 868 -22.38 18.62 -7.71
C ASP A 868 -22.54 17.15 -7.32
N THR A 869 -22.87 16.33 -8.31
CA THR A 869 -23.04 14.89 -8.14
C THR A 869 -21.85 14.09 -8.67
N ARG A 870 -20.78 14.74 -9.16
CA ARG A 870 -19.59 14.05 -9.68
C ARG A 870 -18.90 13.27 -8.56
N LEU A 871 -18.52 12.03 -8.87
CA LEU A 871 -17.77 11.13 -8.01
C LEU A 871 -16.40 10.77 -8.62
N TYR A 872 -15.49 10.32 -7.76
CA TYR A 872 -14.14 9.85 -8.11
C TYR A 872 -13.85 8.47 -7.51
N PRO A 873 -14.58 7.41 -7.92
CA PRO A 873 -14.30 6.05 -7.47
C PRO A 873 -12.91 5.57 -7.92
N VAL A 874 -12.35 4.63 -7.17
CA VAL A 874 -11.09 3.95 -7.52
C VAL A 874 -11.29 2.48 -7.91
N SER A 875 -12.48 1.92 -7.63
CA SER A 875 -12.91 0.60 -8.07
C SER A 875 -13.19 0.57 -9.58
N ARG A 876 -13.35 -0.65 -10.11
CA ARG A 876 -13.77 -0.84 -11.50
C ARG A 876 -15.23 -0.44 -11.67
N THR A 877 -15.54 0.35 -12.69
CA THR A 877 -16.92 0.59 -13.08
C THR A 877 -17.56 -0.72 -13.56
N LEU A 878 -18.56 -1.21 -12.84
CA LEU A 878 -19.40 -2.33 -13.29
C LEU A 878 -20.60 -1.75 -14.05
N PRO A 879 -20.96 -2.27 -15.25
CA PRO A 879 -22.04 -1.73 -16.08
C PRO A 879 -23.43 -2.11 -15.54
N ARG A 880 -23.74 -1.69 -14.30
CA ARG A 880 -24.96 -2.06 -13.55
C ARG A 880 -25.89 -0.87 -13.29
N PHE A 881 -25.77 0.18 -14.10
CA PHE A 881 -26.51 1.43 -13.87
C PHE A 881 -27.89 1.45 -14.53
N ASN A 882 -28.87 1.98 -13.80
CA ASN A 882 -30.25 2.14 -14.26
C ASN A 882 -30.40 3.20 -15.39
N SER A 883 -29.39 4.05 -15.62
CA SER A 883 -29.47 5.16 -16.57
C SER A 883 -28.14 5.47 -17.25
N PRO A 884 -28.11 5.74 -18.56
CA PRO A 884 -26.91 6.22 -19.25
C PRO A 884 -26.38 7.50 -18.62
N GLY A 885 -25.07 7.56 -18.34
CA GLY A 885 -24.41 8.72 -17.74
C GLY A 885 -24.42 8.77 -16.21
N ALA A 886 -25.00 7.76 -15.54
CA ALA A 886 -24.91 7.61 -14.09
C ALA A 886 -23.50 7.19 -13.60
N GLU A 887 -22.64 6.75 -14.52
CA GLU A 887 -21.24 6.44 -14.21
C GLU A 887 -20.54 7.65 -13.59
N ASN A 888 -19.85 7.40 -12.47
CA ASN A 888 -19.12 8.41 -11.71
C ASN A 888 -20.01 9.58 -11.26
N HIS A 889 -21.30 9.31 -11.03
CA HIS A 889 -22.23 10.24 -10.41
C HIS A 889 -23.04 9.56 -9.30
N VAL A 890 -23.55 10.33 -8.37
CA VAL A 890 -24.35 9.83 -7.23
C VAL A 890 -25.56 9.00 -7.69
N THR A 891 -25.63 7.72 -7.25
CA THR A 891 -26.73 6.80 -7.56
C THR A 891 -27.32 6.10 -6.34
N SER A 892 -26.62 6.10 -5.20
CA SER A 892 -26.97 5.35 -4.00
C SER A 892 -26.66 6.07 -2.68
N ALA A 893 -26.62 7.41 -2.71
CA ALA A 893 -26.31 8.21 -1.52
C ALA A 893 -27.19 7.86 -0.31
N ASN A 894 -26.55 7.63 0.84
CA ASN A 894 -27.21 7.29 2.09
C ASN A 894 -26.42 7.81 3.32
N SER A 895 -27.06 7.77 4.49
CA SER A 895 -26.46 8.12 5.79
C SER A 895 -25.71 9.47 5.80
N PRO A 896 -26.37 10.59 5.44
CA PRO A 896 -25.76 11.92 5.53
C PRO A 896 -25.56 12.32 6.99
N LEU A 897 -24.33 12.17 7.47
CA LEU A 897 -23.92 12.34 8.86
C LEU A 897 -23.14 13.63 9.05
N PRO A 898 -23.64 14.60 9.84
CA PRO A 898 -22.83 15.70 10.34
C PRO A 898 -21.74 15.17 11.26
N TYR A 899 -20.49 15.59 11.06
CA TYR A 899 -19.41 15.27 11.98
C TYR A 899 -19.52 16.13 13.25
N ARG A 900 -19.46 15.48 14.42
CA ARG A 900 -19.82 16.10 15.71
C ARG A 900 -18.73 15.98 16.77
N ASP A 901 -17.50 15.74 16.36
CA ASP A 901 -16.36 15.61 17.27
C ASP A 901 -15.17 16.48 16.82
N GLU A 902 -14.10 16.48 17.61
CA GLU A 902 -12.90 17.28 17.40
C GLU A 902 -11.70 16.45 16.93
N LEU A 903 -11.78 15.11 16.93
CA LEU A 903 -10.67 14.23 16.53
C LEU A 903 -10.11 14.57 15.14
N PHE A 904 -10.97 14.88 14.16
CA PHE A 904 -10.54 15.25 12.80
C PHE A 904 -10.02 16.71 12.72
N GLY A 905 -10.18 17.47 13.80
CA GLY A 905 -9.73 18.85 13.92
C GLY A 905 -10.75 19.88 13.41
N PRO A 906 -10.49 21.18 13.65
CA PRO A 906 -11.46 22.26 13.43
C PRO A 906 -11.86 22.45 11.96
N ALA A 907 -11.04 21.99 11.01
CA ALA A 907 -11.37 22.03 9.58
C ALA A 907 -12.56 21.13 9.20
N PHE A 908 -12.97 20.23 10.09
CA PHE A 908 -14.05 19.26 9.87
C PHE A 908 -15.36 19.63 10.59
N ALA A 909 -15.39 20.66 11.43
CA ALA A 909 -16.58 21.06 12.20
C ALA A 909 -17.81 21.38 11.33
N GLY A 910 -17.61 21.79 10.07
CA GLY A 910 -18.68 22.01 9.08
C GLY A 910 -18.81 20.89 8.06
N SER A 911 -18.34 19.67 8.34
CA SER A 911 -18.37 18.56 7.38
C SER A 911 -19.58 17.67 7.56
N LEU A 912 -20.18 17.30 6.44
CA LEU A 912 -21.16 16.24 6.32
C LEU A 912 -20.53 15.09 5.52
N PHE A 913 -20.61 13.87 6.04
CA PHE A 913 -20.16 12.66 5.37
C PHE A 913 -21.36 11.89 4.82
N VAL A 914 -21.24 11.35 3.62
CA VAL A 914 -22.32 10.64 2.93
C VAL A 914 -21.76 9.39 2.28
N SER A 915 -22.35 8.23 2.57
CA SER A 915 -21.96 6.98 1.94
C SER A 915 -22.53 6.84 0.53
N GLU A 916 -21.76 6.23 -0.37
CA GLU A 916 -22.15 5.90 -1.73
C GLU A 916 -21.69 4.45 -2.04
N PRO A 917 -22.53 3.44 -1.71
CA PRO A 917 -22.14 2.04 -1.77
C PRO A 917 -21.96 1.50 -3.18
N VAL A 918 -22.70 1.99 -4.18
CA VAL A 918 -22.59 1.50 -5.57
C VAL A 918 -21.19 1.78 -6.14
N HIS A 919 -20.62 2.94 -5.85
CA HIS A 919 -19.28 3.35 -6.25
C HIS A 919 -18.21 3.11 -5.16
N ASN A 920 -18.54 2.37 -4.09
CA ASN A 920 -17.60 1.92 -3.06
C ASN A 920 -16.86 3.06 -2.32
N LEU A 921 -17.56 4.16 -1.97
CA LEU A 921 -16.92 5.38 -1.46
C LEU A 921 -17.74 6.14 -0.40
N ILE A 922 -17.08 7.08 0.28
CA ILE A 922 -17.68 8.08 1.17
C ILE A 922 -17.29 9.48 0.70
N ARG A 923 -18.32 10.29 0.49
CA ARG A 923 -18.26 11.68 0.04
C ARG A 923 -18.25 12.62 1.25
N ARG A 924 -17.36 13.62 1.27
CA ARG A 924 -17.43 14.75 2.22
C ARG A 924 -17.98 16.01 1.54
N VAL A 925 -18.94 16.64 2.19
CA VAL A 925 -19.53 17.92 1.81
C VAL A 925 -19.23 18.94 2.90
N ILE A 926 -18.63 20.08 2.53
CA ILE A 926 -18.50 21.23 3.43
C ILE A 926 -19.82 21.98 3.43
N VAL A 927 -20.41 22.13 4.61
CA VAL A 927 -21.69 22.80 4.85
C VAL A 927 -21.42 24.17 5.44
N GLU A 928 -21.90 25.22 4.77
CA GLU A 928 -21.75 26.61 5.19
C GLU A 928 -23.13 27.27 5.35
N PRO A 929 -23.34 28.11 6.38
CA PRO A 929 -24.61 28.83 6.54
C PRO A 929 -24.97 29.68 5.31
N ASP A 930 -26.23 29.60 4.88
CA ASP A 930 -26.80 30.39 3.79
C ASP A 930 -28.26 30.74 4.10
N GLY A 931 -28.48 31.96 4.61
CA GLY A 931 -29.79 32.41 5.06
C GLY A 931 -30.36 31.58 6.21
N ALA A 932 -31.54 31.01 6.02
CA ALA A 932 -32.23 30.14 7.00
C ALA A 932 -31.82 28.65 6.88
N SER A 933 -30.85 28.35 6.03
CA SER A 933 -30.40 26.99 5.74
C SER A 933 -28.89 26.99 5.50
N PHE A 934 -28.42 26.03 4.72
CA PHE A 934 -27.03 25.86 4.36
C PHE A 934 -26.86 25.67 2.85
N ARG A 935 -25.64 25.92 2.40
CA ARG A 935 -25.13 25.50 1.08
C ARG A 935 -23.99 24.50 1.29
N GLY A 936 -23.92 23.51 0.41
CA GLY A 936 -22.88 22.49 0.38
C GLY A 936 -21.86 22.76 -0.73
N ARG A 937 -20.62 22.33 -0.53
CA ARG A 937 -19.61 22.25 -1.59
C ARG A 937 -18.60 21.12 -1.36
N ARG A 938 -17.98 20.63 -2.43
CA ARG A 938 -16.77 19.79 -2.36
C ARG A 938 -15.66 20.52 -1.60
N ALA A 939 -14.89 19.79 -0.80
CA ALA A 939 -13.70 20.34 -0.18
C ALA A 939 -12.60 20.56 -1.24
N ALA A 940 -11.85 21.66 -1.14
CA ALA A 940 -10.88 22.06 -2.17
C ALA A 940 -9.68 21.09 -2.27
N ASP A 941 -9.37 20.43 -1.17
CA ASP A 941 -8.33 19.40 -1.01
C ASP A 941 -8.83 17.98 -1.34
N GLU A 942 -10.05 17.87 -1.85
CA GLU A 942 -10.70 16.64 -2.36
C GLU A 942 -11.38 16.92 -3.72
N ALA A 943 -10.82 17.84 -4.50
CA ALA A 943 -11.38 18.28 -5.77
C ALA A 943 -11.40 17.18 -6.84
N ASP A 944 -10.51 16.19 -6.73
CA ASP A 944 -10.25 15.13 -7.71
C ASP A 944 -10.26 13.71 -7.10
N ARG A 945 -10.77 13.58 -5.87
CA ARG A 945 -10.80 12.33 -5.10
C ARG A 945 -11.96 12.37 -4.12
N GLU A 946 -12.28 11.22 -3.53
CA GLU A 946 -13.21 11.15 -2.40
C GLU A 946 -12.49 11.18 -1.06
N PHE A 947 -13.25 11.41 0.02
CA PHE A 947 -12.72 11.33 1.38
C PHE A 947 -12.24 9.91 1.70
N LEU A 948 -13.02 8.91 1.27
CA LEU A 948 -12.66 7.49 1.31
C LEU A 948 -13.20 6.81 0.05
N ALA A 949 -12.41 5.95 -0.60
CA ALA A 949 -12.85 5.12 -1.71
C ALA A 949 -12.09 3.79 -1.72
N SER A 950 -12.76 2.67 -2.02
CA SER A 950 -12.15 1.34 -2.12
C SER A 950 -11.99 0.90 -3.57
N SER A 951 -10.91 0.18 -3.89
CA SER A 951 -10.78 -0.55 -5.17
C SER A 951 -11.52 -1.89 -5.14
N ASP A 952 -11.92 -2.37 -3.97
CA ASP A 952 -12.75 -3.56 -3.80
C ASP A 952 -14.22 -3.25 -4.14
N ASN A 953 -14.72 -3.90 -5.20
CA ASN A 953 -16.11 -3.76 -5.63
C ASN A 953 -17.13 -4.32 -4.62
N TRP A 954 -16.71 -5.09 -3.61
CA TRP A 954 -17.57 -5.63 -2.56
C TRP A 954 -17.73 -4.72 -1.34
N PHE A 955 -16.90 -3.67 -1.20
CA PHE A 955 -17.02 -2.68 -0.12
C PHE A 955 -18.28 -1.81 -0.32
N ARG A 956 -19.30 -1.98 0.51
CA ARG A 956 -20.59 -1.29 0.46
C ARG A 956 -20.86 -0.53 1.78
N PRO A 957 -20.38 0.71 1.92
CA PRO A 957 -20.69 1.53 3.09
C PRO A 957 -22.20 1.84 3.14
N THR A 958 -22.88 1.36 4.19
CA THR A 958 -24.35 1.48 4.36
C THR A 958 -24.76 2.41 5.49
N MET A 959 -23.91 2.59 6.50
CA MET A 959 -24.17 3.50 7.61
C MET A 959 -22.88 4.16 8.08
N LEU A 960 -22.99 5.44 8.43
CA LEU A 960 -21.96 6.24 9.07
C LEU A 960 -22.42 6.64 10.47
N ARG A 961 -21.50 6.69 11.43
CA ARG A 961 -21.75 7.27 12.75
C ARG A 961 -20.47 7.86 13.35
N THR A 962 -20.60 8.94 14.12
CA THR A 962 -19.47 9.41 14.96
C THR A 962 -19.45 8.53 16.21
N GLY A 963 -18.34 7.83 16.43
CA GLY A 963 -18.16 6.95 17.59
C GLY A 963 -17.86 7.72 18.88
N PRO A 964 -17.93 7.06 20.04
CA PRO A 964 -17.59 7.66 21.35
C PRO A 964 -16.11 8.06 21.48
N ASP A 965 -15.26 7.55 20.58
CA ASP A 965 -13.85 7.88 20.39
C ASP A 965 -13.62 9.11 19.48
N GLY A 966 -14.68 9.66 18.91
CA GLY A 966 -14.64 10.79 17.96
C GLY A 966 -14.31 10.39 16.52
N ALA A 967 -14.11 9.10 16.23
CA ALA A 967 -13.84 8.59 14.89
C ALA A 967 -15.12 8.49 14.04
N LEU A 968 -14.96 8.42 12.72
CA LEU A 968 -16.03 8.10 11.79
C LEU A 968 -16.12 6.58 11.60
N TRP A 969 -17.15 5.96 12.16
CA TRP A 969 -17.43 4.53 12.05
C TRP A 969 -18.29 4.22 10.83
N ILE A 970 -18.00 3.10 10.17
CA ILE A 970 -18.61 2.70 8.90
C ILE A 970 -19.14 1.26 9.05
N ALA A 971 -20.42 1.06 8.73
CA ALA A 971 -20.93 -0.29 8.46
C ALA A 971 -20.70 -0.62 6.99
N ASP A 972 -19.97 -1.70 6.73
CA ASP A 972 -19.77 -2.25 5.40
C ASP A 972 -20.64 -3.51 5.22
N MET A 973 -21.68 -3.41 4.40
CA MET A 973 -22.50 -4.57 4.03
C MET A 973 -21.80 -5.33 2.89
N TYR A 974 -20.74 -6.06 3.24
CA TYR A 974 -19.77 -6.62 2.31
C TYR A 974 -20.40 -7.59 1.28
N ARG A 975 -20.74 -7.07 0.09
CA ARG A 975 -21.51 -7.79 -0.94
C ARG A 975 -21.16 -7.35 -2.35
N ALA A 976 -21.12 -8.32 -3.27
CA ALA A 976 -20.92 -8.09 -4.71
C ALA A 976 -21.97 -7.15 -5.31
N VAL A 977 -23.23 -7.27 -4.88
CA VAL A 977 -24.39 -6.54 -5.39
C VAL A 977 -25.22 -6.08 -4.20
N ILE A 978 -25.55 -4.79 -4.17
CA ILE A 978 -26.43 -4.19 -3.15
C ILE A 978 -27.67 -3.56 -3.78
N GLU A 979 -27.67 -3.38 -5.09
CA GLU A 979 -28.81 -2.99 -5.90
C GLU A 979 -29.86 -4.10 -5.88
N HIS A 980 -31.13 -3.72 -5.76
CA HIS A 980 -32.20 -4.69 -5.83
C HIS A 980 -32.29 -5.26 -7.26
N PRO A 981 -32.38 -6.60 -7.46
CA PRO A 981 -32.24 -7.25 -8.78
C PRO A 981 -33.17 -6.71 -9.87
N GLU A 982 -34.38 -6.28 -9.51
CA GLU A 982 -35.36 -5.68 -10.44
C GLU A 982 -34.83 -4.42 -11.17
N TRP A 983 -33.80 -3.77 -10.64
CA TRP A 983 -33.25 -2.52 -11.18
C TRP A 983 -31.93 -2.71 -11.93
N ILE A 984 -31.40 -3.93 -11.99
CA ILE A 984 -30.19 -4.24 -12.74
C ILE A 984 -30.60 -4.65 -14.17
N PRO A 985 -30.03 -4.04 -15.22
CA PRO A 985 -30.27 -4.47 -16.60
C PRO A 985 -29.88 -5.96 -16.81
N ASP A 986 -30.64 -6.67 -17.66
CA ASP A 986 -30.41 -8.09 -18.02
C ASP A 986 -29.02 -8.38 -18.61
#